data_AF-A0ABD3MIR6-F1
#
_entry.id   AF-A0ABD3MIR6-F1
#
_cell.length_a   1.000
_cell.length_b   1.000
_cell.length_c   1.000
_cell.angle_alpha   90.00
_cell.angle_beta   90.00
_cell.angle_gamma   90.00
#
_symmetry.space_group_name_H-M   'P 1'
#
loop_
_entity.id
_entity.type
_entity.pdbx_description
1 polymer ?
#
loop_
_entity_poly.entity_id
_entity_poly.type
_entity_poly.pdbx_seq_one_letter_code
_entity_poly.pdbx_strand_id
1 'polypeptide(L)'
;MDHVVDAPMVAAASSHQGHGRRASSEAVSILESNARSLLLSSIRTIGDGTTKKFIYPTACDNVDGIVDSTATLIAARTLSKIGRSDISWDFLRTLFSAQGINGFLPKFVYLNHTIKGDDDEQGVVLSGAKWEEFIGPYPGPKLFPSAPKEYVPSSYFEHDKTKVKIWSSNTLTASPHHATTVLEVFYMSNQTNADVDNLLYFYTKLRKWHDYLHAQVNTNCRRSSSSSTPSMQATDSSPCLTVRHPWETEIEMSSVLWEYALENATKLVIEKSWTPSFDIPSEVKSSFDYPGDDKYNTLLYLLECLSDHSTDENLIMKDKKISIYSACPFQMIDVGFASALSKADQDLIQIGQILVDKNRISQPSSYVMEMERYQSLHSKRMLYDLWDDSNGIFLNRIVNLTMHASSGVYQSNNDTHPLTLPAGSNFAAFWEPLSNTTMVGEMSSHLLQHSGQFSHYCGEYPLWSMGGCGISDSPLISFLLNYRVAKGLRYNNEFGLAQFLQTSSLNLVCGLPNSGEPNLTDCVGMQRFPWAFNGTTQLPVGEGECGLTSTLTAAIVLDFLHSDKLFKYESEPPISSSSVIVLIAMELVIAFSVGLTCLLLSLNLMRRATVDDEGDAFVRILRERQPDEEILVRSPREDSGDSMTNNLDAPNDAGSSSLEFITRLFPSLFGHQ
;
A
#
# COMPACT_ATOMS: atom_id res chain seq x y z
N MET A 1 -37.20 34.99 -9.03
CA MET A 1 -38.05 35.26 -7.86
C MET A 1 -37.55 34.34 -6.78
N ASP A 2 -36.81 34.96 -5.87
CA ASP A 2 -35.93 34.36 -4.88
C ASP A 2 -36.71 33.60 -3.81
N HIS A 3 -36.22 32.41 -3.45
CA HIS A 3 -36.33 31.91 -2.07
C HIS A 3 -35.09 31.07 -1.76
N VAL A 4 -34.06 31.77 -1.29
CA VAL A 4 -33.01 31.23 -0.44
C VAL A 4 -33.65 30.95 0.92
N VAL A 5 -33.53 29.72 1.41
CA VAL A 5 -33.84 29.38 2.81
C VAL A 5 -32.52 29.11 3.50
N ASP A 6 -32.10 30.10 4.29
CA ASP A 6 -30.96 30.04 5.20
C ASP A 6 -31.19 28.96 6.26
N ALA A 7 -30.23 28.06 6.41
CA ALA A 7 -30.12 27.19 7.59
C ALA A 7 -29.28 27.92 8.66
N PRO A 8 -29.79 28.10 9.90
CA PRO A 8 -29.06 28.82 10.92
C PRO A 8 -27.95 27.96 11.53
N MET A 9 -26.71 28.45 11.42
CA MET A 9 -25.65 28.18 12.40
C MET A 9 -26.15 28.61 13.79
N VAL A 10 -26.29 27.68 14.72
CA VAL A 10 -26.48 27.99 16.14
C VAL A 10 -25.24 27.54 16.90
N ALA A 11 -24.43 28.52 17.26
CA ALA A 11 -23.52 28.46 18.39
C ALA A 11 -24.32 28.68 19.69
N ALA A 12 -24.32 27.69 20.60
CA ALA A 12 -24.38 27.87 22.05
C ALA A 12 -24.45 26.51 22.76
N ALA A 13 -23.41 26.14 23.52
CA ALA A 13 -23.52 25.45 24.82
C ALA A 13 -22.13 25.27 25.47
N SER A 14 -21.52 26.36 25.94
CA SER A 14 -20.42 26.31 26.90
C SER A 14 -20.97 26.31 28.33
N SER A 15 -21.19 25.13 28.92
CA SER A 15 -21.16 24.94 30.39
C SER A 15 -21.20 23.48 30.88
N HIS A 16 -21.30 22.46 30.02
CA HIS A 16 -21.19 21.04 30.42
C HIS A 16 -19.92 20.30 29.92
N GLN A 17 -18.96 21.00 29.32
CA GLN A 17 -17.78 20.40 28.67
C GLN A 17 -16.78 19.68 29.60
N GLY A 18 -16.89 19.82 30.92
CA GLY A 18 -15.93 19.25 31.88
C GLY A 18 -16.12 17.76 32.21
N HIS A 19 -17.33 17.22 32.11
CA HIS A 19 -17.62 15.81 32.39
C HIS A 19 -17.70 14.94 31.12
N GLY A 20 -18.22 15.49 30.01
CA GLY A 20 -18.30 14.76 28.73
C GLY A 20 -16.93 14.42 28.11
N ARG A 21 -15.94 15.33 28.20
CA ARG A 21 -14.57 15.07 27.69
C ARG A 21 -13.83 13.98 28.46
N ARG A 22 -14.09 13.83 29.76
CA ARG A 22 -13.43 12.84 30.61
C ARG A 22 -13.97 11.43 30.36
N ALA A 23 -15.30 11.31 30.22
CA ALA A 23 -15.97 10.04 29.88
C ALA A 23 -15.62 9.56 28.45
N SER A 24 -15.53 10.47 27.48
CA SER A 24 -15.07 10.15 26.11
C SER A 24 -13.62 9.66 26.08
N SER A 25 -12.72 10.27 26.86
CA SER A 25 -11.33 9.83 26.98
C SER A 25 -11.16 8.46 27.66
N GLU A 26 -11.99 8.15 28.66
CA GLU A 26 -11.95 6.87 29.36
C GLU A 26 -12.43 5.73 28.47
N ALA A 27 -13.51 5.94 27.71
CA ALA A 27 -14.06 4.90 26.86
C ALA A 27 -13.23 4.64 25.59
N VAL A 28 -12.59 5.67 25.02
CA VAL A 28 -11.52 5.51 24.01
C VAL A 28 -10.41 4.62 24.56
N SER A 29 -9.96 4.90 25.79
CA SER A 29 -8.89 4.11 26.43
C SER A 29 -9.30 2.65 26.67
N ILE A 30 -10.55 2.38 27.00
CA ILE A 30 -11.07 1.01 27.19
C ILE A 30 -11.11 0.28 25.85
N LEU A 31 -11.67 0.90 24.80
CA LEU A 31 -11.74 0.29 23.47
C LEU A 31 -10.35 0.00 22.92
N GLU A 32 -9.42 0.96 23.06
CA GLU A 32 -8.02 0.78 22.70
C GLU A 32 -7.39 -0.38 23.49
N SER A 33 -7.58 -0.42 24.81
CA SER A 33 -7.04 -1.46 25.67
C SER A 33 -7.56 -2.85 25.27
N ASN A 34 -8.85 -2.99 24.99
CA ASN A 34 -9.46 -4.25 24.60
C ASN A 34 -8.97 -4.71 23.23
N ALA A 35 -8.91 -3.81 22.25
CA ALA A 35 -8.44 -4.13 20.91
C ALA A 35 -6.95 -4.49 20.92
N ARG A 36 -6.14 -3.76 21.70
CA ARG A 36 -4.70 -4.03 21.91
C ARG A 36 -4.50 -5.36 22.60
N SER A 37 -5.28 -5.65 23.63
CA SER A 37 -5.23 -6.92 24.35
C SER A 37 -5.51 -8.08 23.41
N LEU A 38 -6.57 -8.01 22.60
CA LEU A 38 -6.93 -9.07 21.67
C LEU A 38 -5.87 -9.25 20.57
N LEU A 39 -5.39 -8.17 19.97
CA LEU A 39 -4.33 -8.25 18.95
C LEU A 39 -3.04 -8.84 19.52
N LEU A 40 -2.62 -8.42 20.71
CA LEU A 40 -1.40 -8.96 21.33
C LEU A 40 -1.58 -10.41 21.81
N SER A 41 -2.76 -10.79 22.29
CA SER A 41 -3.06 -12.18 22.67
C SER A 41 -3.20 -13.10 21.46
N SER A 42 -3.47 -12.58 20.26
CA SER A 42 -3.49 -13.35 19.01
C SER A 42 -2.09 -13.75 18.50
N ILE A 43 -1.02 -13.15 19.03
CA ILE A 43 0.34 -13.44 18.57
C ILE A 43 0.69 -14.87 18.94
N ARG A 44 1.11 -15.65 17.95
CA ARG A 44 1.66 -16.99 18.12
C ARG A 44 3.10 -17.03 17.69
N THR A 45 3.84 -17.98 18.25
CA THR A 45 5.21 -18.26 17.85
C THR A 45 5.38 -19.76 17.67
N ILE A 46 5.89 -20.16 16.50
CA ILE A 46 6.22 -21.56 16.18
C ILE A 46 7.70 -21.62 15.78
N GLY A 47 8.46 -22.54 16.36
CA GLY A 47 9.87 -22.75 16.04
C GLY A 47 10.61 -23.56 17.12
N ASP A 48 11.81 -24.04 16.80
CA ASP A 48 12.62 -24.88 17.71
C ASP A 48 13.40 -24.09 18.78
N GLY A 49 13.20 -22.77 18.83
CA GLY A 49 13.83 -21.88 19.80
C GLY A 49 15.28 -21.48 19.46
N THR A 50 15.90 -22.06 18.43
CA THR A 50 17.35 -21.91 18.18
C THR A 50 17.74 -21.26 16.85
N THR A 51 16.95 -21.37 15.76
CA THR A 51 17.36 -20.81 14.45
C THR A 51 16.28 -20.07 13.66
N LYS A 52 15.02 -20.51 13.65
CA LYS A 52 13.90 -19.78 13.00
C LYS A 52 12.64 -19.83 13.84
N LYS A 53 12.04 -18.66 14.04
CA LYS A 53 10.76 -18.47 14.72
C LYS A 53 9.78 -17.83 13.74
N PHE A 54 8.67 -18.51 13.48
CA PHE A 54 7.52 -17.94 12.79
C PHE A 54 6.66 -17.24 13.82
N ILE A 55 6.41 -15.96 13.60
CA ILE A 55 5.59 -15.11 14.46
C ILE A 55 4.46 -14.56 13.59
N TYR A 56 3.22 -14.79 14.00
CA TYR A 56 2.05 -14.46 13.21
C TYR A 56 0.84 -14.16 14.11
N PRO A 57 -0.15 -13.41 13.60
CA PRO A 57 -1.44 -13.25 14.27
C PRO A 57 -2.36 -14.40 13.91
N THR A 58 -3.06 -14.97 14.89
CA THR A 58 -4.20 -15.86 14.62
C THR A 58 -5.41 -15.04 14.17
N ALA A 59 -6.29 -15.63 13.37
CA ALA A 59 -7.53 -14.96 12.96
C ALA A 59 -8.46 -14.67 14.15
N CYS A 60 -8.40 -15.51 15.18
CA CYS A 60 -9.23 -15.51 16.38
C CYS A 60 -8.59 -16.38 17.47
N ASP A 61 -9.18 -16.36 18.67
CA ASP A 61 -8.84 -17.29 19.74
C ASP A 61 -9.16 -18.73 19.29
N ASN A 62 -8.25 -19.68 19.56
CA ASN A 62 -8.34 -21.11 19.22
C ASN A 62 -8.10 -21.54 17.75
N VAL A 63 -7.79 -20.60 16.84
CA VAL A 63 -7.38 -20.91 15.46
C VAL A 63 -5.86 -20.75 15.33
N ASP A 64 -5.12 -21.83 15.59
CA ASP A 64 -3.66 -21.86 15.46
C ASP A 64 -3.21 -22.41 14.09
N GLY A 65 -2.03 -21.98 13.66
CA GLY A 65 -1.34 -22.54 12.49
C GLY A 65 -1.76 -21.97 11.15
N ILE A 66 -2.75 -21.09 11.05
CA ILE A 66 -3.12 -20.39 9.80
C ILE A 66 -2.70 -18.93 9.85
N VAL A 67 -2.08 -18.49 8.76
CA VAL A 67 -1.72 -17.10 8.49
C VAL A 67 -2.48 -16.64 7.24
N ASP A 68 -3.50 -15.81 7.42
CA ASP A 68 -4.19 -15.10 6.34
C ASP A 68 -3.38 -13.86 5.96
N SER A 69 -3.07 -13.72 4.67
CA SER A 69 -2.36 -12.55 4.13
C SER A 69 -3.03 -11.22 4.52
N THR A 70 -4.34 -11.07 4.33
CA THR A 70 -5.05 -9.80 4.58
C THR A 70 -4.98 -9.42 6.06
N ALA A 71 -5.30 -10.36 6.96
CA ALA A 71 -5.25 -10.14 8.40
C ALA A 71 -3.81 -9.83 8.88
N THR A 72 -2.82 -10.54 8.34
CA THR A 72 -1.41 -10.35 8.69
C THR A 72 -0.89 -8.98 8.26
N LEU A 73 -1.22 -8.53 7.05
CA LEU A 73 -0.82 -7.22 6.54
C LEU A 73 -1.40 -6.09 7.41
N ILE A 74 -2.69 -6.15 7.72
CA ILE A 74 -3.35 -5.13 8.56
C ILE A 74 -2.79 -5.17 9.98
N ALA A 75 -2.63 -6.35 10.58
CA ALA A 75 -2.04 -6.49 11.91
C ALA A 75 -0.60 -5.97 11.97
N ALA A 76 0.24 -6.29 10.98
CA ALA A 76 1.61 -5.78 10.89
C ALA A 76 1.63 -4.25 10.82
N ARG A 77 0.76 -3.65 9.99
CA ARG A 77 0.63 -2.20 9.90
C ARG A 77 0.22 -1.59 11.25
N THR A 78 -0.83 -2.10 11.87
CA THR A 78 -1.35 -1.62 13.16
C THR A 78 -0.29 -1.73 14.26
N LEU A 79 0.44 -2.85 14.34
CA LEU A 79 1.54 -3.03 15.29
C LEU A 79 2.63 -1.97 15.12
N SER A 80 3.00 -1.65 13.88
CA SER A 80 4.00 -0.60 13.61
C SER A 80 3.52 0.77 14.10
N LYS A 81 2.23 1.07 13.85
CA LYS A 81 1.58 2.30 14.31
C LYS A 81 1.62 2.48 15.82
N ILE A 82 1.44 1.40 16.59
CA ILE A 82 1.51 1.42 18.06
C ILE A 82 2.93 1.18 18.62
N GLY A 83 3.97 1.28 17.78
CA GLY A 83 5.38 1.25 18.20
C GLY A 83 6.00 -0.15 18.28
N ARG A 84 5.39 -1.16 17.65
CA ARG A 84 5.85 -2.56 17.61
C ARG A 84 6.28 -3.00 16.21
N SER A 85 7.07 -2.18 15.54
CA SER A 85 7.60 -2.49 14.20
C SER A 85 8.49 -3.73 14.21
N ASP A 86 9.09 -4.09 15.36
CA ASP A 86 9.82 -5.34 15.57
C ASP A 86 8.94 -6.57 15.21
N ILE A 87 7.75 -6.65 15.80
CA ILE A 87 6.80 -7.74 15.52
C ILE A 87 6.21 -7.62 14.11
N SER A 88 5.94 -6.39 13.65
CA SER A 88 5.42 -6.16 12.30
C SER A 88 6.30 -6.78 11.22
N TRP A 89 7.62 -6.62 11.33
CA TRP A 89 8.55 -7.23 10.40
C TRP A 89 8.55 -8.75 10.49
N ASP A 90 8.43 -9.33 11.69
CA ASP A 90 8.35 -10.78 11.88
C ASP A 90 7.06 -11.41 11.30
N PHE A 91 5.93 -10.69 11.42
CA PHE A 91 4.67 -11.07 10.77
C PHE A 91 4.83 -11.15 9.24
N LEU A 92 5.42 -10.11 8.66
CA LEU A 92 5.70 -10.06 7.23
C LEU A 92 6.68 -11.17 6.82
N ARG A 93 7.73 -11.43 7.62
CA ARG A 93 8.69 -12.52 7.35
C ARG A 93 8.01 -13.88 7.34
N THR A 94 7.08 -14.11 8.26
CA THR A 94 6.30 -15.35 8.31
C THR A 94 5.43 -15.51 7.06
N LEU A 95 4.70 -14.48 6.65
CA LEU A 95 3.89 -14.52 5.42
C LEU A 95 4.75 -14.80 4.18
N PHE A 96 5.87 -14.09 4.02
CA PHE A 96 6.78 -14.22 2.88
C PHE A 96 7.66 -15.47 2.90
N SER A 97 7.62 -16.27 3.97
CA SER A 97 8.31 -17.56 4.03
C SER A 97 7.69 -18.60 3.08
N ALA A 98 6.39 -18.48 2.83
CA ALA A 98 5.66 -19.29 1.86
C ALA A 98 5.78 -18.79 0.42
N GLN A 99 6.49 -17.69 0.16
CA GLN A 99 6.64 -17.21 -1.21
C GLN A 99 7.34 -18.25 -2.08
N GLY A 100 6.75 -18.56 -3.24
CA GLY A 100 7.33 -19.46 -4.23
C GLY A 100 8.57 -18.87 -4.90
N ILE A 101 9.46 -19.73 -5.41
CA ILE A 101 10.62 -19.29 -6.21
C ILE A 101 10.23 -18.48 -7.45
N ASN A 102 9.05 -18.73 -8.00
CA ASN A 102 8.44 -18.02 -9.13
C ASN A 102 7.83 -16.67 -8.74
N GLY A 103 7.87 -16.30 -7.45
CA GLY A 103 7.35 -15.04 -6.93
C GLY A 103 5.94 -15.13 -6.34
N PHE A 104 5.18 -16.20 -6.60
CA PHE A 104 3.81 -16.39 -6.11
C PHE A 104 3.71 -16.23 -4.59
N LEU A 105 2.75 -15.42 -4.13
CA LEU A 105 2.37 -15.27 -2.73
C LEU A 105 0.97 -15.86 -2.50
N PRO A 106 0.84 -16.86 -1.63
CA PRO A 106 -0.43 -17.50 -1.36
C PRO A 106 -1.34 -16.62 -0.47
N LYS A 107 -2.66 -16.76 -0.64
CA LYS A 107 -3.66 -16.17 0.25
C LYS A 107 -3.54 -16.68 1.70
N PHE A 108 -3.35 -17.98 1.87
CA PHE A 108 -3.22 -18.64 3.17
C PHE A 108 -1.89 -19.39 3.30
N VAL A 109 -1.24 -19.28 4.46
CA VAL A 109 -0.07 -20.07 4.85
C VAL A 109 -0.42 -20.91 6.07
N TYR A 110 -0.06 -22.20 6.04
CA TYR A 110 -0.30 -23.11 7.15
C TYR A 110 1.02 -23.60 7.75
N LEU A 111 1.11 -23.53 9.07
CA LEU A 111 2.32 -23.83 9.86
C LEU A 111 2.08 -25.04 10.76
N ASN A 112 3.01 -26.00 10.75
CA ASN A 112 3.09 -27.08 11.74
C ASN A 112 1.84 -27.99 11.85
N HIS A 113 1.07 -28.17 10.77
CA HIS A 113 -0.01 -29.16 10.77
C HIS A 113 0.55 -30.56 10.50
N THR A 114 0.40 -31.45 11.49
CA THR A 114 0.72 -32.89 11.38
C THR A 114 -0.58 -33.69 11.23
N ILE A 115 -0.51 -34.79 10.46
CA ILE A 115 -1.61 -35.76 10.36
C ILE A 115 -1.67 -36.52 11.68
N LYS A 116 -2.87 -36.74 12.22
CA LYS A 116 -3.05 -37.69 13.33
C LYS A 116 -2.71 -39.11 12.83
N GLY A 117 -1.60 -39.67 13.31
CA GLY A 117 -1.20 -41.06 13.06
C GLY A 117 -0.16 -41.21 11.95
N ASP A 118 1.11 -41.07 12.29
CA ASP A 118 2.02 -42.19 12.45
C ASP A 118 3.36 -41.63 12.93
N ASP A 119 4.03 -42.41 13.79
CA ASP A 119 5.32 -42.08 14.34
C ASP A 119 6.30 -41.65 13.23
N ASP A 120 7.06 -40.61 13.58
CA ASP A 120 8.28 -40.16 12.93
C ASP A 120 9.00 -41.29 12.17
N GLU A 121 9.11 -41.21 10.84
CA GLU A 121 10.34 -41.55 10.09
C GLU A 121 10.21 -41.57 8.56
N GLN A 122 9.02 -41.56 7.98
CA GLN A 122 8.88 -41.55 6.52
C GLN A 122 8.27 -40.22 6.07
N GLY A 123 8.95 -39.53 5.16
CA GLY A 123 8.49 -38.27 4.58
C GLY A 123 7.20 -38.44 3.79
N VAL A 124 6.07 -38.50 4.50
CA VAL A 124 4.75 -38.68 3.90
C VAL A 124 4.40 -37.43 3.10
N VAL A 125 4.32 -37.64 1.79
CA VAL A 125 3.67 -36.74 0.84
C VAL A 125 2.20 -36.67 1.26
N LEU A 126 1.71 -35.47 1.55
CA LEU A 126 0.38 -35.20 2.09
C LEU A 126 -0.69 -35.25 0.98
N SER A 127 -0.59 -36.26 0.11
CA SER A 127 -1.56 -36.58 -0.92
C SER A 127 -2.46 -37.70 -0.39
N GLY A 128 -3.76 -37.43 -0.22
CA GLY A 128 -4.77 -38.49 -0.01
C GLY A 128 -5.12 -38.90 1.42
N ALA A 129 -4.73 -38.17 2.47
CA ALA A 129 -5.21 -38.42 3.83
C ALA A 129 -6.63 -37.83 4.03
N LYS A 130 -7.55 -38.51 4.72
CA LYS A 130 -8.96 -38.07 4.88
C LYS A 130 -9.07 -36.77 5.69
N TRP A 131 -10.10 -35.96 5.45
CA TRP A 131 -10.29 -34.67 6.13
C TRP A 131 -10.41 -34.83 7.66
N GLU A 132 -11.09 -35.88 8.14
CA GLU A 132 -11.23 -36.21 9.57
C GLU A 132 -9.88 -36.35 10.31
N GLU A 133 -8.78 -36.57 9.57
CA GLU A 133 -7.43 -36.75 10.10
C GLU A 133 -6.65 -35.42 10.20
N PHE A 134 -7.22 -34.31 9.70
CA PHE A 134 -6.64 -32.97 9.79
C PHE A 134 -7.18 -32.21 11.00
N ILE A 135 -6.27 -31.66 11.82
CA ILE A 135 -6.60 -30.75 12.92
C ILE A 135 -6.22 -29.34 12.49
N GLY A 136 -7.21 -28.48 12.26
CA GLY A 136 -6.99 -27.06 11.97
C GLY A 136 -8.22 -26.32 11.45
N PRO A 137 -8.11 -25.01 11.25
CA PRO A 137 -9.22 -24.18 10.78
C PRO A 137 -9.51 -24.40 9.29
N TYR A 138 -10.71 -24.02 8.89
CA TYR A 138 -11.18 -24.12 7.51
C TYR A 138 -11.01 -22.77 6.77
N PRO A 139 -10.63 -22.74 5.46
CA PRO A 139 -10.26 -23.87 4.62
C PRO A 139 -8.93 -24.48 5.04
N GLY A 140 -8.82 -25.80 5.09
CA GLY A 140 -7.58 -26.49 5.41
C GLY A 140 -6.68 -26.71 4.18
N PRO A 141 -5.38 -27.00 4.37
CA PRO A 141 -4.40 -27.16 3.29
C PRO A 141 -4.74 -28.29 2.31
N LYS A 142 -5.49 -29.31 2.74
CA LYS A 142 -5.92 -30.44 1.89
C LYS A 142 -7.01 -30.08 0.87
N LEU A 143 -7.71 -28.96 1.06
CA LEU A 143 -8.66 -28.46 0.08
C LEU A 143 -7.94 -27.87 -1.15
N PHE A 144 -6.68 -27.49 -0.95
CA PHE A 144 -5.86 -26.97 -2.02
C PHE A 144 -5.14 -28.13 -2.68
N PRO A 145 -5.07 -28.13 -4.00
CA PRO A 145 -4.37 -29.18 -4.70
C PRO A 145 -2.87 -29.16 -4.41
N SER A 146 -2.21 -30.24 -4.84
CA SER A 146 -0.75 -30.32 -4.79
C SER A 146 -0.15 -29.10 -5.48
N ALA A 147 0.88 -28.53 -4.85
CA ALA A 147 1.63 -27.42 -5.40
C ALA A 147 1.97 -27.66 -6.89
N PRO A 148 1.71 -26.69 -7.79
CA PRO A 148 2.22 -26.75 -9.15
C PRO A 148 3.73 -26.99 -9.13
N LYS A 149 4.28 -27.73 -10.09
CA LYS A 149 5.73 -28.06 -10.12
C LYS A 149 6.65 -26.83 -10.04
N GLU A 150 6.15 -25.67 -10.49
CA GLU A 150 6.86 -24.39 -10.50
C GLU A 150 6.79 -23.63 -9.17
N TYR A 151 5.84 -23.99 -8.30
CA TYR A 151 5.71 -23.45 -6.96
C TYR A 151 6.47 -24.34 -5.97
N VAL A 152 7.66 -23.88 -5.61
CA VAL A 152 8.39 -24.43 -4.47
C VAL A 152 8.56 -23.29 -3.47
N PRO A 153 8.00 -23.39 -2.24
CA PRO A 153 8.19 -22.38 -1.22
C PRO A 153 9.68 -22.11 -1.00
N SER A 154 10.08 -20.84 -0.89
CA SER A 154 11.49 -20.48 -0.70
C SER A 154 12.11 -21.13 0.56
N SER A 155 11.29 -21.45 1.56
CA SER A 155 11.68 -22.20 2.76
C SER A 155 12.16 -23.63 2.49
N TYR A 156 11.84 -24.24 1.34
CA TYR A 156 12.27 -25.60 0.99
C TYR A 156 13.74 -25.67 0.56
N PHE A 157 14.34 -24.57 0.11
CA PHE A 157 15.72 -24.50 -0.39
C PHE A 157 16.72 -23.95 0.61
N GLU A 158 16.25 -23.30 1.66
CA GLU A 158 17.09 -23.12 2.84
C GLU A 158 17.26 -24.52 3.44
N HIS A 159 18.46 -25.10 3.38
CA HIS A 159 18.85 -26.44 3.88
C HIS A 159 18.70 -26.60 5.41
N ASP A 160 17.61 -26.09 5.97
CA ASP A 160 17.50 -25.75 7.35
C ASP A 160 16.82 -26.88 8.12
N LYS A 161 17.43 -27.22 9.25
CA LYS A 161 17.02 -28.30 10.16
C LYS A 161 15.70 -27.99 10.89
N THR A 162 14.93 -27.02 10.40
CA THR A 162 13.67 -26.61 11.01
C THR A 162 12.65 -27.72 10.82
N LYS A 163 12.19 -28.31 11.92
CA LYS A 163 11.13 -29.34 11.94
C LYS A 163 9.74 -28.81 11.49
N VAL A 164 9.61 -27.51 11.23
CA VAL A 164 8.33 -26.87 10.89
C VAL A 164 8.06 -26.97 9.40
N LYS A 165 7.06 -27.77 9.02
CA LYS A 165 6.57 -27.87 7.64
C LYS A 165 5.64 -26.71 7.32
N ILE A 166 5.87 -26.05 6.18
CA ILE A 166 5.03 -24.96 5.68
C ILE A 166 4.18 -25.49 4.52
N TRP A 167 2.87 -25.22 4.59
CA TRP A 167 1.91 -25.42 3.50
C TRP A 167 1.32 -24.08 3.09
N SER A 168 0.65 -24.03 1.95
CA SER A 168 -0.08 -22.83 1.55
C SER A 168 -1.29 -23.16 0.67
N SER A 169 -2.07 -22.14 0.34
CA SER A 169 -3.20 -22.24 -0.58
C SER A 169 -2.81 -22.46 -2.04
N ASN A 170 -1.51 -22.69 -2.35
CA ASN A 170 -0.82 -23.12 -3.60
C ASN A 170 -1.30 -22.60 -4.96
N THR A 171 -2.59 -22.48 -5.19
CA THR A 171 -3.28 -22.00 -6.39
C THR A 171 -3.99 -20.67 -6.17
N LEU A 172 -4.28 -20.28 -4.92
CA LEU A 172 -4.95 -19.02 -4.63
C LEU A 172 -3.97 -17.91 -4.27
N THR A 173 -4.00 -16.86 -5.08
CA THR A 173 -3.15 -15.69 -4.97
C THR A 173 -3.66 -14.75 -3.87
N ALA A 174 -2.75 -14.10 -3.15
CA ALA A 174 -3.12 -13.04 -2.21
C ALA A 174 -3.43 -11.72 -2.94
N SER A 175 -4.35 -10.91 -2.39
CA SER A 175 -4.58 -9.54 -2.87
C SER A 175 -3.29 -8.69 -2.76
N PRO A 176 -2.95 -7.87 -3.75
CA PRO A 176 -1.60 -7.27 -3.88
C PRO A 176 -1.34 -6.06 -2.97
N HIS A 177 -1.74 -6.08 -1.70
CA HIS A 177 -1.50 -4.99 -0.73
C HIS A 177 -0.10 -4.98 -0.08
N HIS A 178 0.76 -5.92 -0.46
CA HIS A 178 2.01 -6.22 0.25
C HIS A 178 3.02 -5.07 0.18
N ALA A 179 3.27 -4.49 -1.01
CA ALA A 179 4.22 -3.39 -1.17
C ALA A 179 3.78 -2.15 -0.39
N THR A 180 2.50 -1.78 -0.49
CA THR A 180 1.91 -0.70 0.30
C THR A 180 2.09 -0.91 1.81
N THR A 181 1.80 -2.12 2.29
CA THR A 181 1.92 -2.44 3.72
C THR A 181 3.38 -2.38 4.19
N VAL A 182 4.32 -2.94 3.42
CA VAL A 182 5.76 -2.90 3.73
C VAL A 182 6.25 -1.45 3.81
N LEU A 183 5.86 -0.61 2.85
CA LEU A 183 6.21 0.81 2.84
C LEU A 183 5.63 1.54 4.05
N GLU A 184 4.37 1.28 4.39
CA GLU A 184 3.70 1.89 5.54
C GLU A 184 4.29 1.44 6.88
N VAL A 185 4.64 0.16 7.03
CA VAL A 185 5.35 -0.36 8.20
C VAL A 185 6.69 0.37 8.35
N PHE A 186 7.43 0.54 7.25
CA PHE A 186 8.68 1.30 7.25
C PHE A 186 8.47 2.76 7.68
N TYR A 187 7.45 3.46 7.15
CA TYR A 187 7.16 4.84 7.52
C TYR A 187 6.74 5.01 9.00
N MET A 188 6.07 4.02 9.58
CA MET A 188 5.67 4.06 10.98
C MET A 188 6.76 3.59 11.95
N SER A 189 7.77 2.88 11.44
CA SER A 189 8.94 2.43 12.19
C SER A 189 9.85 3.59 12.62
N ASN A 190 10.89 3.27 13.38
CA ASN A 190 11.94 4.23 13.72
C ASN A 190 12.98 4.40 12.59
N GLN A 191 12.83 3.70 11.46
CA GLN A 191 13.70 3.77 10.28
C GLN A 191 15.18 3.55 10.62
N THR A 192 15.42 2.64 11.56
CA THR A 192 16.77 2.21 11.93
C THR A 192 17.44 1.49 10.77
N ASN A 193 18.75 1.25 10.84
CA ASN A 193 19.44 0.41 9.84
C ASN A 193 18.76 -0.96 9.69
N ALA A 194 18.25 -1.54 10.79
CA ALA A 194 17.51 -2.80 10.74
C ALA A 194 16.19 -2.67 9.94
N ASP A 195 15.47 -1.55 10.07
CA ASP A 195 14.26 -1.28 9.28
C ASP A 195 14.58 -1.12 7.78
N VAL A 196 15.69 -0.46 7.44
CA VAL A 196 16.16 -0.35 6.06
C VAL A 196 16.61 -1.71 5.51
N ASP A 197 17.27 -2.54 6.31
CA ASP A 197 17.68 -3.89 5.91
C ASP A 197 16.48 -4.83 5.76
N ASN A 198 15.44 -4.69 6.60
CA ASN A 198 14.13 -5.31 6.40
C ASN A 198 13.50 -4.85 5.08
N LEU A 199 13.51 -3.55 4.82
CA LEU A 199 12.98 -2.98 3.58
C LEU A 199 13.68 -3.57 2.34
N LEU A 200 15.01 -3.71 2.37
CA LEU A 200 15.79 -4.35 1.31
C LEU A 200 15.41 -5.82 1.11
N TYR A 201 15.28 -6.56 2.22
CA TYR A 201 14.85 -7.96 2.21
C TYR A 201 13.49 -8.12 1.51
N PHE A 202 12.51 -7.29 1.89
CA PHE A 202 11.19 -7.34 1.28
C PHE A 202 11.16 -6.81 -0.14
N TYR A 203 11.92 -5.77 -0.48
CA TYR A 203 11.99 -5.24 -1.85
C TYR A 203 12.36 -6.33 -2.87
N THR A 204 13.36 -7.16 -2.55
CA THR A 204 13.77 -8.28 -3.42
C THR A 204 12.63 -9.30 -3.62
N LYS A 205 11.88 -9.60 -2.57
CA LYS A 205 10.74 -10.52 -2.61
C LYS A 205 9.53 -9.92 -3.33
N LEU A 206 9.24 -8.64 -3.08
CA LEU A 206 8.16 -7.90 -3.70
C LEU A 206 8.37 -7.77 -5.21
N ARG A 207 9.60 -7.52 -5.68
CA ARG A 207 9.87 -7.51 -7.13
C ARG A 207 9.47 -8.83 -7.80
N LYS A 208 9.86 -9.97 -7.24
CA LYS A 208 9.46 -11.28 -7.77
C LYS A 208 7.94 -11.48 -7.74
N TRP A 209 7.28 -11.01 -6.68
CA TRP A 209 5.83 -11.07 -6.57
C TRP A 209 5.13 -10.23 -7.64
N HIS A 210 5.59 -9.00 -7.87
CA HIS A 210 5.04 -8.14 -8.92
C HIS A 210 5.36 -8.68 -10.32
N ASP A 211 6.55 -9.23 -10.54
CA ASP A 211 6.88 -9.93 -11.79
C ASP A 211 5.92 -11.11 -12.02
N TYR A 212 5.60 -11.89 -10.98
CA TYR A 212 4.59 -12.95 -11.05
C TYR A 212 3.20 -12.39 -11.38
N LEU A 213 2.74 -11.36 -10.69
CA LEU A 213 1.43 -10.74 -10.95
C LEU A 213 1.34 -10.25 -12.39
N HIS A 214 2.33 -9.51 -12.87
CA HIS A 214 2.33 -8.96 -14.23
C HIS A 214 2.54 -10.02 -15.32
N ALA A 215 3.18 -11.15 -15.01
CA ALA A 215 3.42 -12.22 -15.99
C ALA A 215 2.30 -13.28 -16.01
N GLN A 216 1.73 -13.64 -14.86
CA GLN A 216 0.88 -14.83 -14.68
C GLN A 216 -0.56 -14.51 -14.28
N VAL A 217 -0.81 -13.37 -13.64
CA VAL A 217 -2.18 -12.94 -13.25
C VAL A 217 -2.70 -11.88 -14.21
N ASN A 218 -1.79 -11.08 -14.76
CA ASN A 218 -2.03 -10.01 -15.71
C ASN A 218 -1.80 -10.45 -17.18
N THR A 219 -2.19 -11.67 -17.52
CA THR A 219 -1.89 -12.25 -18.85
C THR A 219 -2.72 -11.59 -19.96
N ASN A 220 -2.15 -11.49 -21.17
CA ASN A 220 -2.81 -11.11 -22.44
C ASN A 220 -2.92 -9.62 -22.82
N CYS A 221 -2.30 -8.70 -22.09
CA CYS A 221 -2.18 -7.29 -22.50
C CYS A 221 -0.86 -6.92 -23.19
N ARG A 222 -0.16 -7.92 -23.72
CA ARG A 222 1.07 -7.71 -24.47
C ARG A 222 0.74 -7.22 -25.88
N ARG A 223 1.05 -5.94 -26.14
CA ARG A 223 1.02 -5.30 -27.47
C ARG A 223 1.62 -6.24 -28.53
N SER A 224 0.94 -6.41 -29.66
CA SER A 224 1.57 -6.97 -30.87
C SER A 224 2.85 -6.15 -31.17
N SER A 225 3.98 -6.84 -31.29
CA SER A 225 5.34 -6.28 -31.25
C SER A 225 5.76 -5.45 -32.47
N SER A 226 4.84 -4.76 -33.15
CA SER A 226 5.10 -4.10 -34.43
C SER A 226 5.17 -2.57 -34.41
N SER A 227 5.03 -1.90 -33.27
CA SER A 227 5.20 -0.44 -33.20
C SER A 227 6.28 -0.04 -32.19
N SER A 228 7.46 0.31 -32.69
CA SER A 228 8.64 0.83 -31.97
C SER A 228 8.47 2.29 -31.50
N THR A 229 7.24 2.73 -31.25
CA THR A 229 6.93 4.06 -30.71
C THR A 229 5.92 3.94 -29.59
N PRO A 230 6.19 4.49 -28.39
CA PRO A 230 5.23 4.55 -27.30
C PRO A 230 4.18 5.62 -27.62
N SER A 231 3.29 5.36 -28.57
CA SER A 231 2.05 6.14 -28.66
C SER A 231 1.14 5.71 -27.51
N MET A 232 0.63 6.67 -26.75
CA MET A 232 -0.33 6.50 -25.65
C MET A 232 -1.73 6.05 -26.12
N GLN A 233 -1.89 5.73 -27.40
CA GLN A 233 -3.15 5.30 -28.00
C GLN A 233 -2.91 3.92 -28.65
N ALA A 234 -3.31 2.86 -27.95
CA ALA A 234 -3.54 1.55 -28.54
C ALA A 234 -4.73 0.91 -27.82
N THR A 235 -5.77 0.75 -28.60
CA THR A 235 -7.12 0.24 -28.33
C THR A 235 -7.14 -1.28 -28.50
N ASP A 236 -6.58 -2.05 -27.57
CA ASP A 236 -6.80 -3.50 -27.56
C ASP A 236 -7.47 -3.90 -26.24
N SER A 237 -8.76 -4.22 -26.36
CA SER A 237 -9.79 -4.34 -25.32
C SER A 237 -9.82 -5.70 -24.63
N SER A 238 -8.66 -6.31 -24.36
CA SER A 238 -8.63 -7.61 -23.68
C SER A 238 -8.46 -7.41 -22.18
N PRO A 239 -9.26 -8.08 -21.32
CA PRO A 239 -9.15 -7.90 -19.89
C PRO A 239 -7.83 -8.47 -19.37
N CYS A 240 -7.05 -7.63 -18.68
CA CYS A 240 -5.64 -7.94 -18.39
C CYS A 240 -5.48 -8.70 -17.07
N LEU A 241 -6.18 -8.31 -16.01
CA LEU A 241 -6.12 -8.96 -14.70
C LEU A 241 -7.31 -9.86 -14.50
N THR A 242 -7.06 -11.12 -14.19
CA THR A 242 -8.13 -12.06 -13.85
C THR A 242 -7.89 -12.70 -12.50
N VAL A 243 -8.85 -12.50 -11.61
CA VAL A 243 -9.08 -13.36 -10.46
C VAL A 243 -9.71 -14.64 -10.98
N ARG A 244 -9.17 -15.78 -10.56
CA ARG A 244 -9.59 -17.12 -11.00
C ARG A 244 -10.45 -17.83 -9.96
N HIS A 245 -10.52 -17.29 -8.74
CA HIS A 245 -11.35 -17.82 -7.68
C HIS A 245 -11.87 -16.70 -6.76
N PRO A 246 -13.14 -16.74 -6.31
CA PRO A 246 -13.70 -15.72 -5.42
C PRO A 246 -12.89 -15.41 -4.14
N TRP A 247 -12.27 -16.43 -3.53
CA TRP A 247 -11.39 -16.26 -2.35
C TRP A 247 -10.10 -15.45 -2.58
N GLU A 248 -9.74 -15.13 -3.82
CA GLU A 248 -8.62 -14.21 -4.10
C GLU A 248 -9.04 -12.74 -3.93
N THR A 249 -10.35 -12.46 -3.89
CA THR A 249 -10.91 -11.13 -3.64
C THR A 249 -11.05 -10.85 -2.14
N GLU A 250 -11.28 -9.58 -1.79
CA GLU A 250 -11.68 -9.18 -0.43
C GLU A 250 -13.21 -8.99 -0.30
N ILE A 251 -13.99 -9.42 -1.31
CA ILE A 251 -15.46 -9.35 -1.28
C ILE A 251 -16.00 -10.47 -0.40
N GLU A 252 -16.97 -10.16 0.46
CA GLU A 252 -17.56 -11.13 1.39
C GLU A 252 -18.26 -12.25 0.62
N MET A 253 -18.09 -13.51 1.07
CA MET A 253 -18.70 -14.67 0.38
C MET A 253 -20.23 -14.67 0.46
N SER A 254 -20.81 -14.03 1.46
CA SER A 254 -22.26 -13.82 1.57
C SER A 254 -22.79 -12.71 0.65
N SER A 255 -21.95 -12.02 -0.12
CA SER A 255 -22.37 -10.98 -1.06
C SER A 255 -23.26 -11.54 -2.18
N VAL A 256 -24.35 -10.83 -2.47
CA VAL A 256 -25.27 -11.11 -3.59
C VAL A 256 -24.55 -11.02 -4.95
N LEU A 257 -23.44 -10.29 -5.02
CA LEU A 257 -22.59 -10.22 -6.21
C LEU A 257 -22.24 -11.63 -6.75
N TRP A 258 -22.02 -12.59 -5.86
CA TRP A 258 -21.66 -13.96 -6.24
C TRP A 258 -22.77 -14.73 -6.94
N GLU A 259 -24.04 -14.35 -6.76
CA GLU A 259 -25.16 -14.97 -7.49
C GLU A 259 -25.05 -14.72 -9.00
N TYR A 260 -24.59 -13.53 -9.36
CA TYR A 260 -24.41 -13.11 -10.74
C TYR A 260 -23.02 -13.52 -11.26
N ALA A 261 -21.99 -13.33 -10.45
CA ALA A 261 -20.62 -13.63 -10.83
C ALA A 261 -20.37 -15.14 -11.03
N LEU A 262 -21.02 -16.00 -10.24
CA LEU A 262 -20.88 -17.46 -10.32
C LEU A 262 -22.03 -18.13 -11.06
N GLU A 263 -22.95 -17.40 -11.69
CA GLU A 263 -24.17 -17.97 -12.28
C GLU A 263 -23.87 -19.16 -13.20
N ASN A 264 -22.97 -18.96 -14.17
CA ASN A 264 -22.61 -19.99 -15.15
C ASN A 264 -21.85 -21.17 -14.53
N ALA A 265 -20.91 -20.89 -13.63
CA ALA A 265 -20.16 -21.92 -12.93
C ALA A 265 -21.07 -22.78 -12.04
N THR A 266 -21.99 -22.15 -11.32
CA THR A 266 -22.95 -22.81 -10.43
C THR A 266 -23.91 -23.69 -11.20
N LYS A 267 -24.48 -23.18 -12.30
CA LYS A 267 -25.32 -23.99 -13.21
C LYS A 267 -24.58 -25.23 -13.71
N LEU A 268 -23.34 -25.07 -14.14
CA LEU A 268 -22.52 -26.18 -14.61
C LEU A 268 -22.25 -27.23 -13.51
N VAL A 269 -21.97 -26.79 -12.28
CA VAL A 269 -21.75 -27.69 -11.14
C VAL A 269 -23.02 -28.48 -10.81
N ILE A 270 -24.18 -27.81 -10.80
CA ILE A 270 -25.49 -28.43 -10.59
C ILE A 270 -25.82 -29.43 -11.71
N GLU A 271 -25.64 -29.05 -12.97
CA GLU A 271 -25.89 -29.91 -14.14
C GLU A 271 -25.02 -31.16 -14.13
N LYS A 272 -23.77 -31.04 -13.68
CA LYS A 272 -22.85 -32.17 -13.48
C LYS A 272 -23.19 -33.01 -12.23
N SER A 273 -24.11 -32.54 -11.38
CA SER A 273 -24.37 -33.12 -10.06
C SER A 273 -23.08 -33.30 -9.25
N TRP A 274 -22.13 -32.37 -9.41
CA TRP A 274 -20.85 -32.44 -8.71
C TRP A 274 -21.06 -32.05 -7.24
N THR A 275 -20.47 -32.82 -6.34
CA THR A 275 -20.44 -32.55 -4.90
C THR A 275 -19.06 -32.92 -4.37
N PRO A 276 -18.55 -32.26 -3.32
CA PRO A 276 -17.29 -32.65 -2.70
C PRO A 276 -17.39 -34.09 -2.18
N SER A 277 -16.27 -34.81 -2.21
CA SER A 277 -16.19 -36.20 -1.71
C SER A 277 -16.25 -36.31 -0.18
N PHE A 278 -16.38 -35.18 0.52
CA PHE A 278 -16.42 -35.04 1.96
C PHE A 278 -17.56 -34.11 2.36
N ASP A 279 -18.05 -34.28 3.59
CA ASP A 279 -19.06 -33.40 4.15
C ASP A 279 -18.44 -32.07 4.58
N ILE A 280 -19.06 -30.96 4.15
CA ILE A 280 -18.69 -29.62 4.61
C ILE A 280 -19.02 -29.53 6.11
N PRO A 281 -18.04 -29.20 6.98
CA PRO A 281 -18.26 -29.17 8.43
C PRO A 281 -19.37 -28.22 8.86
N SER A 282 -20.08 -28.57 9.93
CA SER A 282 -21.16 -27.72 10.50
C SER A 282 -20.66 -26.33 10.88
N GLU A 283 -19.43 -26.23 11.37
CA GLU A 283 -18.79 -24.98 11.78
C GLU A 283 -18.66 -24.02 10.59
N VAL A 284 -18.34 -24.56 9.41
CA VAL A 284 -18.24 -23.79 8.16
C VAL A 284 -19.62 -23.35 7.69
N LYS A 285 -20.60 -24.26 7.71
CA LYS A 285 -22.00 -23.93 7.34
C LYS A 285 -22.63 -22.91 8.28
N SER A 286 -22.19 -22.87 9.54
CA SER A 286 -22.62 -21.88 10.54
C SER A 286 -21.87 -20.55 10.46
N SER A 287 -20.84 -20.44 9.60
CA SER A 287 -20.13 -19.18 9.39
C SER A 287 -21.06 -18.13 8.79
N PHE A 288 -20.92 -16.88 9.23
CA PHE A 288 -21.76 -15.78 8.75
C PHE A 288 -21.57 -15.48 7.26
N ASP A 289 -20.41 -15.83 6.71
CA ASP A 289 -20.06 -15.62 5.31
C ASP A 289 -20.37 -16.85 4.44
N TYR A 290 -21.00 -17.89 4.99
CA TYR A 290 -21.35 -19.08 4.23
C TYR A 290 -22.37 -18.74 3.13
N PRO A 291 -22.04 -18.93 1.84
CA PRO A 291 -22.90 -18.53 0.73
C PRO A 291 -24.06 -19.50 0.46
N GLY A 292 -24.16 -20.60 1.21
CA GLY A 292 -25.07 -21.71 0.93
C GLY A 292 -24.42 -22.82 0.10
N ASP A 293 -24.99 -24.03 0.18
CA ASP A 293 -24.40 -25.27 -0.34
C ASP A 293 -24.03 -25.18 -1.84
N ASP A 294 -24.92 -24.66 -2.70
CA ASP A 294 -24.68 -24.61 -4.16
C ASP A 294 -23.47 -23.73 -4.54
N LYS A 295 -23.43 -22.51 -4.01
CA LYS A 295 -22.33 -21.57 -4.24
C LYS A 295 -21.05 -22.10 -3.63
N TYR A 296 -21.14 -22.69 -2.44
CA TYR A 296 -19.97 -23.26 -1.78
C TYR A 296 -19.36 -24.46 -2.51
N ASN A 297 -20.21 -25.36 -2.99
CA ASN A 297 -19.79 -26.47 -3.86
C ASN A 297 -19.14 -25.93 -5.13
N THR A 298 -19.66 -24.82 -5.68
CA THR A 298 -19.04 -24.15 -6.83
C THR A 298 -17.63 -23.66 -6.51
N LEU A 299 -17.39 -23.06 -5.34
CA LEU A 299 -16.03 -22.67 -4.90
C LEU A 299 -15.11 -23.90 -4.83
N LEU A 300 -15.56 -24.99 -4.21
CA LEU A 300 -14.77 -26.21 -4.10
C LEU A 300 -14.46 -26.83 -5.46
N TYR A 301 -15.44 -26.84 -6.38
CA TYR A 301 -15.25 -27.28 -7.76
C TYR A 301 -14.21 -26.43 -8.50
N LEU A 302 -14.21 -25.10 -8.29
CA LEU A 302 -13.21 -24.22 -8.89
C LEU A 302 -11.80 -24.51 -8.36
N LEU A 303 -11.64 -24.87 -7.08
CA LEU A 303 -10.34 -25.30 -6.54
C LEU A 303 -9.84 -26.60 -7.19
N GLU A 304 -10.71 -27.60 -7.32
CA GLU A 304 -10.38 -28.86 -8.01
C GLU A 304 -9.98 -28.57 -9.46
N CYS A 305 -10.75 -27.72 -10.13
CA CYS A 305 -10.46 -27.33 -11.51
C CYS A 305 -9.10 -26.62 -11.68
N LEU A 306 -8.70 -25.75 -10.74
CA LEU A 306 -7.39 -25.10 -10.77
C LEU A 306 -6.23 -26.09 -10.56
N SER A 307 -6.49 -27.26 -9.96
CA SER A 307 -5.55 -28.36 -9.82
C SER A 307 -5.22 -29.04 -11.13
N ASP A 308 -6.27 -29.47 -11.85
CA ASP A 308 -6.16 -30.48 -12.89
C ASP A 308 -5.50 -29.96 -14.18
N HIS A 309 -5.42 -28.63 -14.31
CA HIS A 309 -4.93 -27.96 -15.52
C HIS A 309 -3.67 -27.12 -15.31
N SER A 310 -3.02 -27.19 -14.13
CA SER A 310 -1.80 -26.42 -13.82
C SER A 310 -0.59 -26.78 -14.71
N THR A 311 -0.71 -27.78 -15.59
CA THR A 311 0.35 -28.24 -16.51
C THR A 311 0.19 -27.73 -17.94
N ASP A 312 -0.98 -27.20 -18.33
CA ASP A 312 -1.32 -26.92 -19.74
C ASP A 312 -1.44 -25.43 -20.10
N GLU A 313 -1.28 -24.49 -19.16
CA GLU A 313 -1.25 -23.04 -19.45
C GLU A 313 -0.12 -22.65 -20.43
N ASN A 314 0.88 -23.51 -20.63
CA ASN A 314 1.94 -23.36 -21.62
C ASN A 314 1.50 -23.59 -23.09
N LEU A 315 0.25 -23.99 -23.36
CA LEU A 315 -0.22 -24.27 -24.73
C LEU A 315 -0.59 -23.01 -25.53
N ILE A 316 -0.72 -21.84 -24.90
CA ILE A 316 -1.30 -20.63 -25.51
C ILE A 316 -0.25 -19.57 -25.81
N MET A 317 0.83 -19.97 -26.48
CA MET A 317 1.70 -19.00 -27.15
C MET A 317 1.94 -19.35 -28.63
N LYS A 318 1.24 -20.36 -29.16
CA LYS A 318 1.47 -20.84 -30.54
C LYS A 318 0.67 -20.08 -31.60
N ASP A 319 -0.49 -19.52 -31.27
CA ASP A 319 -1.30 -18.78 -32.24
C ASP A 319 -1.40 -17.31 -31.84
N LYS A 320 -1.08 -16.40 -32.78
CA LYS A 320 -1.12 -14.94 -32.64
C LYS A 320 -2.52 -14.34 -32.42
N LYS A 321 -3.48 -15.13 -31.90
CA LYS A 321 -4.78 -14.67 -31.45
C LYS A 321 -4.78 -14.58 -29.93
N ILE A 322 -4.96 -13.36 -29.44
CA ILE A 322 -5.16 -13.01 -28.03
C ILE A 322 -6.54 -13.58 -27.65
N SER A 323 -6.61 -14.83 -27.23
CA SER A 323 -7.81 -15.36 -26.57
C SER A 323 -7.41 -15.78 -25.17
N ILE A 324 -8.15 -15.33 -24.17
CA ILE A 324 -7.93 -15.75 -22.79
C ILE A 324 -8.41 -17.17 -22.66
N TYR A 325 -7.62 -18.01 -22.01
CA TYR A 325 -8.04 -19.36 -21.66
C TYR A 325 -8.09 -19.47 -20.16
N SER A 326 -9.01 -20.30 -19.71
CA SER A 326 -9.15 -20.66 -18.32
C SER A 326 -9.30 -22.16 -18.22
N ALA A 327 -8.62 -22.74 -17.23
CA ALA A 327 -8.93 -24.08 -16.77
C ALA A 327 -10.40 -24.18 -16.31
N CYS A 328 -10.92 -23.10 -15.74
CA CYS A 328 -12.15 -23.10 -14.96
C CYS A 328 -13.24 -22.18 -15.53
N PRO A 329 -14.53 -22.49 -15.29
CA PRO A 329 -15.67 -21.71 -15.77
C PRO A 329 -15.85 -20.36 -15.06
N PHE A 330 -14.79 -19.80 -14.47
CA PHE A 330 -14.84 -18.54 -13.75
C PHE A 330 -13.53 -17.76 -13.94
N GLN A 331 -13.68 -16.50 -14.34
CA GLN A 331 -12.66 -15.47 -14.28
C GLN A 331 -13.35 -14.11 -14.10
N MET A 332 -12.78 -13.25 -13.24
CA MET A 332 -13.31 -11.92 -12.94
C MET A 332 -12.20 -10.87 -12.96
N ILE A 333 -12.50 -9.68 -13.46
CA ILE A 333 -11.69 -8.49 -13.23
C ILE A 333 -12.27 -7.79 -12.00
N ASP A 334 -11.49 -7.82 -10.92
CA ASP A 334 -11.89 -7.27 -9.63
C ASP A 334 -11.34 -5.84 -9.46
N VAL A 335 -12.23 -4.91 -9.10
CA VAL A 335 -11.89 -3.48 -8.87
C VAL A 335 -10.93 -3.32 -7.69
N GLY A 336 -11.14 -4.06 -6.60
CA GLY A 336 -10.30 -4.02 -5.41
C GLY A 336 -8.90 -4.56 -5.68
N PHE A 337 -8.79 -5.65 -6.43
CA PHE A 337 -7.51 -6.24 -6.83
C PHE A 337 -6.74 -5.31 -7.79
N ALA A 338 -7.43 -4.76 -8.80
CA ALA A 338 -6.81 -3.83 -9.76
C ALA A 338 -6.30 -2.55 -9.10
N SER A 339 -7.10 -1.96 -8.20
CA SER A 339 -6.71 -0.77 -7.44
C SER A 339 -5.57 -1.06 -6.45
N ALA A 340 -5.62 -2.21 -5.76
CA ALA A 340 -4.53 -2.66 -4.90
C ALA A 340 -3.21 -2.82 -5.68
N LEU A 341 -3.25 -3.44 -6.87
CA LEU A 341 -2.06 -3.64 -7.70
C LEU A 341 -1.50 -2.31 -8.17
N SER A 342 -2.37 -1.41 -8.65
CA SER A 342 -1.93 -0.08 -9.13
C SER A 342 -1.23 0.72 -8.03
N LYS A 343 -1.78 0.71 -6.82
CA LYS A 343 -1.16 1.36 -5.67
C LYS A 343 0.15 0.68 -5.27
N ALA A 344 0.17 -0.66 -5.22
CA ALA A 344 1.35 -1.42 -4.84
C ALA A 344 2.51 -1.27 -5.82
N ASP A 345 2.27 -1.16 -7.13
CA ASP A 345 3.31 -0.89 -8.12
C ASP A 345 3.98 0.47 -7.87
N GLN A 346 3.19 1.50 -7.55
CA GLN A 346 3.71 2.83 -7.20
C GLN A 346 4.55 2.77 -5.90
N ASP A 347 4.06 2.05 -4.90
CA ASP A 347 4.76 1.90 -3.62
C ASP A 347 6.05 1.09 -3.77
N LEU A 348 6.09 0.08 -4.65
CA LEU A 348 7.30 -0.69 -4.94
C LEU A 348 8.40 0.19 -5.56
N ILE A 349 8.04 1.07 -6.49
CA ILE A 349 8.97 2.07 -7.06
C ILE A 349 9.50 2.99 -5.95
N GLN A 350 8.63 3.44 -5.05
CA GLN A 350 9.01 4.28 -3.93
C GLN A 350 9.96 3.58 -2.95
N ILE A 351 9.72 2.30 -2.65
CA ILE A 351 10.64 1.47 -1.85
C ILE A 351 12.01 1.40 -2.53
N GLY A 352 12.05 1.17 -3.85
CA GLY A 352 13.29 1.16 -4.62
C GLY A 352 14.08 2.46 -4.48
N GLN A 353 13.40 3.61 -4.62
CA GLN A 353 14.03 4.92 -4.46
C GLN A 353 14.59 5.13 -3.04
N ILE A 354 13.85 4.76 -1.99
CA ILE A 354 14.33 4.86 -0.61
C ILE A 354 15.62 4.04 -0.42
N LEU A 355 15.69 2.84 -1.01
CA LEU A 355 16.86 1.99 -0.90
C LEU A 355 18.08 2.53 -1.67
N VAL A 356 17.86 3.22 -2.80
CA VAL A 356 18.92 3.94 -3.52
C VAL A 356 19.47 5.07 -2.65
N ASP A 357 18.59 5.92 -2.13
CA ASP A 357 18.96 7.08 -1.30
C ASP A 357 19.70 6.64 -0.02
N LYS A 358 19.30 5.51 0.58
CA LYS A 358 19.96 4.92 1.75
C LYS A 358 21.21 4.08 1.40
N ASN A 359 21.69 4.16 0.16
CA ASN A 359 22.88 3.45 -0.34
C ASN A 359 22.85 1.93 -0.09
N ARG A 360 21.66 1.31 -0.16
CA ARG A 360 21.50 -0.15 -0.02
C ARG A 360 21.49 -0.87 -1.36
N ILE A 361 21.07 -0.18 -2.42
CA ILE A 361 21.15 -0.66 -3.80
C ILE A 361 21.77 0.41 -4.68
N SER A 362 22.37 0.01 -5.79
CA SER A 362 22.78 0.94 -6.84
C SER A 362 21.56 1.51 -7.57
N GLN A 363 21.71 2.70 -8.16
CA GLN A 363 20.73 3.23 -9.11
C GLN A 363 20.39 2.16 -10.16
N PRO A 364 19.10 1.80 -10.33
CA PRO A 364 18.69 0.88 -11.39
C PRO A 364 19.06 1.42 -12.77
N SER A 365 19.29 0.54 -13.74
CA SER A 365 19.50 0.97 -15.13
C SER A 365 18.24 1.65 -15.68
N SER A 366 18.41 2.50 -16.70
CA SER A 366 17.30 3.17 -17.38
C SER A 366 16.22 2.19 -17.86
N TYR A 367 16.65 1.03 -18.37
CA TYR A 367 15.76 -0.04 -18.80
C TYR A 367 14.89 -0.60 -17.66
N VAL A 368 15.46 -0.85 -16.48
CA VAL A 368 14.71 -1.35 -15.32
C VAL A 368 13.69 -0.32 -14.84
N MET A 369 14.09 0.96 -14.77
CA MET A 369 13.17 2.04 -14.39
C MET A 369 12.02 2.20 -15.40
N GLU A 370 12.29 2.04 -16.70
CA GLU A 370 11.26 2.10 -17.74
C GLU A 370 10.26 0.92 -17.62
N MET A 371 10.76 -0.28 -17.33
CA MET A 371 9.92 -1.46 -17.09
C MET A 371 9.00 -1.31 -15.87
N GLU A 372 9.53 -0.85 -14.74
CA GLU A 372 8.73 -0.61 -13.52
C GLU A 372 7.68 0.48 -13.75
N ARG A 373 8.05 1.57 -14.45
CA ARG A 373 7.11 2.63 -14.84
C ARG A 373 6.02 2.12 -15.77
N TYR A 374 6.37 1.25 -16.72
CA TYR A 374 5.41 0.62 -17.62
C TYR A 374 4.42 -0.24 -16.85
N GLN A 375 4.89 -1.09 -15.94
CA GLN A 375 4.04 -1.94 -15.08
C GLN A 375 3.05 -1.10 -14.26
N SER A 376 3.52 -0.03 -13.61
CA SER A 376 2.67 0.88 -12.84
C SER A 376 1.60 1.60 -13.68
N LEU A 377 1.97 2.08 -14.87
CA LEU A 377 0.99 2.69 -15.79
C LEU A 377 -0.01 1.66 -16.32
N HIS A 378 0.44 0.43 -16.51
CA HIS A 378 -0.38 -0.67 -17.01
C HIS A 378 -1.45 -1.07 -15.99
N SER A 379 -1.08 -1.33 -14.74
CA SER A 379 -2.04 -1.64 -13.67
C SER A 379 -3.02 -0.49 -13.40
N LYS A 380 -2.56 0.76 -13.51
CA LYS A 380 -3.46 1.93 -13.44
C LYS A 380 -4.49 1.94 -14.57
N ARG A 381 -4.08 1.73 -15.82
CA ARG A 381 -5.02 1.68 -16.95
C ARG A 381 -6.10 0.62 -16.76
N MET A 382 -5.72 -0.55 -16.25
CA MET A 382 -6.64 -1.66 -16.04
C MET A 382 -7.77 -1.31 -15.07
N LEU A 383 -7.48 -0.57 -14.00
CA LEU A 383 -8.52 -0.04 -13.12
C LEU A 383 -9.43 0.94 -13.87
N TYR A 384 -8.84 1.86 -14.65
CA TYR A 384 -9.59 2.88 -15.38
C TYR A 384 -10.50 2.29 -16.47
N ASP A 385 -10.17 1.13 -17.04
CA ASP A 385 -11.02 0.40 -17.98
C ASP A 385 -12.27 -0.23 -17.31
N LEU A 386 -12.34 -0.23 -15.97
CA LEU A 386 -13.50 -0.65 -15.18
C LEU A 386 -14.45 0.50 -14.84
N TRP A 387 -14.09 1.73 -15.20
CA TRP A 387 -14.95 2.89 -15.00
C TRP A 387 -16.18 2.80 -15.90
N ASP A 388 -17.36 2.98 -15.31
CA ASP A 388 -18.62 3.09 -16.03
C ASP A 388 -19.14 4.53 -15.97
N ASP A 389 -19.00 5.25 -17.09
CA ASP A 389 -19.43 6.66 -17.20
C ASP A 389 -20.95 6.83 -17.00
N SER A 390 -21.75 5.79 -17.26
CA SER A 390 -23.22 5.89 -17.16
C SER A 390 -23.68 5.90 -15.70
N ASN A 391 -23.01 5.13 -14.84
CA ASN A 391 -23.31 5.01 -13.43
C ASN A 391 -22.37 5.84 -12.54
N GLY A 392 -21.27 6.38 -13.08
CA GLY A 392 -20.29 7.17 -12.33
C GLY A 392 -19.58 6.36 -11.25
N ILE A 393 -19.26 5.10 -11.54
CA ILE A 393 -18.65 4.17 -10.58
C ILE A 393 -17.80 3.11 -11.30
N PHE A 394 -16.82 2.53 -10.61
CA PHE A 394 -16.08 1.37 -11.11
C PHE A 394 -16.87 0.09 -10.88
N LEU A 395 -16.93 -0.79 -11.89
CA LEU A 395 -17.67 -2.04 -11.81
C LEU A 395 -16.75 -3.24 -12.00
N ASN A 396 -16.94 -4.26 -11.17
CA ASN A 396 -16.36 -5.58 -11.40
C ASN A 396 -16.88 -6.15 -12.73
N ARG A 397 -16.05 -6.91 -13.45
CA ARG A 397 -16.44 -7.48 -14.76
C ARG A 397 -16.18 -8.98 -14.78
N ILE A 398 -17.16 -9.75 -15.24
CA ILE A 398 -17.00 -11.19 -15.48
C ILE A 398 -16.49 -11.42 -16.89
N VAL A 399 -15.48 -12.27 -17.02
CA VAL A 399 -14.98 -12.70 -18.32
C VAL A 399 -15.95 -13.74 -18.89
N ASN A 400 -16.42 -13.49 -20.11
CA ASN A 400 -17.29 -14.45 -20.78
C ASN A 400 -16.45 -15.64 -21.26
N LEU A 401 -16.72 -16.82 -20.69
CA LEU A 401 -15.97 -18.05 -20.91
C LEU A 401 -16.86 -19.10 -21.55
N THR A 402 -16.39 -19.67 -22.66
CA THR A 402 -17.08 -20.73 -23.38
C THR A 402 -16.20 -21.98 -23.41
N MET A 403 -16.75 -23.14 -23.09
CA MET A 403 -15.99 -24.39 -23.10
C MET A 403 -15.71 -24.82 -24.54
N HIS A 404 -14.44 -24.99 -24.88
CA HIS A 404 -14.05 -25.50 -26.19
C HIS A 404 -14.15 -27.04 -26.20
N ALA A 405 -15.18 -27.55 -26.89
CA ALA A 405 -15.60 -28.95 -26.81
C ALA A 405 -14.49 -29.99 -27.11
N SER A 406 -13.48 -29.64 -27.90
CA SER A 406 -12.40 -30.57 -28.28
C SER A 406 -11.21 -30.58 -27.31
N SER A 407 -11.01 -29.52 -26.51
CA SER A 407 -9.87 -29.40 -25.60
C SER A 407 -10.27 -29.45 -24.13
N GLY A 408 -11.56 -29.28 -23.80
CA GLY A 408 -12.03 -29.21 -22.41
C GLY A 408 -11.60 -27.94 -21.68
N VAL A 409 -10.95 -27.00 -22.36
CA VAL A 409 -10.49 -25.71 -21.81
C VAL A 409 -11.52 -24.63 -22.11
N TYR A 410 -11.71 -23.70 -21.18
CA TYR A 410 -12.56 -22.54 -21.41
C TYR A 410 -11.80 -21.46 -22.16
N GLN A 411 -12.44 -20.84 -23.14
CA GLN A 411 -11.88 -19.78 -23.95
C GLN A 411 -12.80 -18.55 -23.90
N SER A 412 -12.19 -17.38 -23.79
CA SER A 412 -12.84 -16.09 -23.97
C SER A 412 -12.61 -15.54 -25.37
N ASN A 413 -13.62 -14.86 -25.89
CA ASN A 413 -13.54 -13.97 -27.04
C ASN A 413 -13.11 -12.53 -26.66
N ASN A 414 -12.55 -12.35 -25.46
CA ASN A 414 -12.23 -11.07 -24.83
C ASN A 414 -13.46 -10.20 -24.49
N ASP A 415 -14.65 -10.80 -24.46
CA ASP A 415 -15.86 -10.14 -24.00
C ASP A 415 -15.96 -10.20 -22.48
N THR A 416 -16.43 -9.11 -21.89
CA THR A 416 -16.63 -9.00 -20.45
C THR A 416 -17.95 -8.33 -20.14
N HIS A 417 -18.62 -8.81 -19.10
CA HIS A 417 -19.89 -8.27 -18.67
C HIS A 417 -19.72 -7.53 -17.35
N PRO A 418 -20.02 -6.21 -17.31
CA PRO A 418 -19.99 -5.46 -16.06
C PRO A 418 -21.10 -5.94 -15.13
N LEU A 419 -20.74 -6.10 -13.86
CA LEU A 419 -21.68 -6.41 -12.77
C LEU A 419 -22.25 -5.08 -12.27
N THR A 420 -23.37 -4.63 -12.84
CA THR A 420 -24.03 -3.33 -12.55
C THR A 420 -24.76 -3.29 -11.20
N LEU A 421 -24.32 -4.12 -10.25
CA LEU A 421 -24.85 -4.15 -8.89
C LEU A 421 -24.21 -3.04 -8.05
N PRO A 422 -24.97 -2.43 -7.12
CA PRO A 422 -24.42 -1.48 -6.17
C PRO A 422 -23.65 -2.23 -5.07
N ALA A 423 -22.53 -2.85 -5.42
CA ALA A 423 -21.66 -3.54 -4.47
C ALA A 423 -20.71 -2.52 -3.83
N GLY A 424 -20.57 -2.55 -2.49
CA GLY A 424 -19.69 -1.65 -1.78
C GLY A 424 -18.21 -1.84 -2.16
N SER A 425 -17.85 -3.03 -2.66
CA SER A 425 -16.52 -3.32 -3.23
C SER A 425 -16.17 -2.45 -4.44
N ASN A 426 -17.15 -1.86 -5.11
CA ASN A 426 -16.92 -0.89 -6.20
C ASN A 426 -16.16 0.36 -5.71
N PHE A 427 -16.30 0.73 -4.44
CA PHE A 427 -15.54 1.83 -3.82
C PHE A 427 -14.10 1.49 -3.49
N ALA A 428 -13.69 0.22 -3.63
CA ALA A 428 -12.30 -0.15 -3.46
C ALA A 428 -11.36 0.57 -4.45
N ALA A 429 -11.90 1.10 -5.57
CA ALA A 429 -11.13 1.93 -6.50
C ALA A 429 -10.46 3.15 -5.83
N PHE A 430 -11.03 3.68 -4.73
CA PHE A 430 -10.38 4.74 -3.95
C PHE A 430 -9.03 4.32 -3.36
N TRP A 431 -8.69 3.03 -3.32
CA TRP A 431 -7.35 2.60 -2.91
C TRP A 431 -6.25 3.13 -3.84
N GLU A 432 -6.59 3.38 -5.11
CA GLU A 432 -5.73 4.09 -6.06
C GLU A 432 -5.90 5.61 -5.89
N PRO A 433 -4.81 6.40 -5.88
CA PRO A 433 -4.88 7.86 -5.98
C PRO A 433 -5.39 8.30 -7.37
N LEU A 434 -6.71 8.38 -7.52
CA LEU A 434 -7.38 8.71 -8.77
C LEU A 434 -6.99 10.12 -9.20
N SER A 435 -6.42 10.23 -10.40
CA SER A 435 -6.02 11.52 -10.96
C SER A 435 -7.19 12.35 -11.51
N ASN A 436 -8.37 11.73 -11.66
CA ASN A 436 -9.56 12.37 -12.20
C ASN A 436 -10.49 12.79 -11.06
N THR A 437 -10.55 14.09 -10.78
CA THR A 437 -11.39 14.65 -9.71
C THR A 437 -12.88 14.44 -9.95
N THR A 438 -13.32 14.28 -11.20
CA THR A 438 -14.73 13.97 -11.52
C THR A 438 -15.08 12.56 -11.03
N MET A 439 -14.22 11.57 -11.27
CA MET A 439 -14.45 10.19 -10.78
C MET A 439 -14.53 10.15 -9.26
N VAL A 440 -13.62 10.85 -8.57
CA VAL A 440 -13.64 11.00 -7.10
C VAL A 440 -14.94 11.64 -6.64
N GLY A 441 -15.37 12.73 -7.29
CA GLY A 441 -16.59 13.44 -6.95
C GLY A 441 -17.86 12.60 -7.12
N GLU A 442 -17.99 11.87 -8.24
CA GLU A 442 -19.15 11.01 -8.51
C GLU A 442 -19.24 9.84 -7.53
N MET A 443 -18.14 9.13 -7.30
CA MET A 443 -18.10 8.05 -6.30
C MET A 443 -18.36 8.57 -4.88
N SER A 444 -17.80 9.72 -4.51
CA SER A 444 -18.06 10.34 -3.20
C SER A 444 -19.52 10.74 -3.07
N SER A 445 -20.17 11.16 -4.16
CA SER A 445 -21.60 11.46 -4.16
C SER A 445 -22.45 10.22 -3.85
N HIS A 446 -22.11 9.05 -4.42
CA HIS A 446 -22.80 7.78 -4.13
C HIS A 446 -22.69 7.37 -2.65
N LEU A 447 -21.53 7.61 -2.03
CA LEU A 447 -21.34 7.35 -0.59
C LEU A 447 -22.18 8.27 0.31
N LEU A 448 -22.49 9.49 -0.15
CA LEU A 448 -23.24 10.50 0.60
C LEU A 448 -24.75 10.45 0.34
N GLN A 449 -25.18 9.82 -0.75
CA GLN A 449 -26.59 9.68 -1.08
C GLN A 449 -27.30 8.78 -0.04
N HIS A 450 -28.45 9.23 0.43
CA HIS A 450 -29.36 8.48 1.34
C HIS A 450 -30.44 7.67 0.60
N SER A 451 -30.52 7.83 -0.71
CA SER A 451 -31.51 7.18 -1.56
C SER A 451 -30.95 7.05 -2.97
N GLY A 452 -31.38 6.03 -3.70
CA GLY A 452 -30.91 5.74 -5.05
C GLY A 452 -30.28 4.36 -5.15
N GLN A 453 -30.07 3.89 -6.38
CA GLN A 453 -29.59 2.54 -6.64
C GLN A 453 -28.20 2.30 -6.03
N PHE A 454 -27.31 3.29 -6.09
CA PHE A 454 -25.94 3.23 -5.54
C PHE A 454 -25.81 3.98 -4.22
N SER A 455 -26.90 4.15 -3.47
CA SER A 455 -26.83 4.68 -2.11
C SER A 455 -26.39 3.57 -1.17
N HIS A 456 -25.28 3.78 -0.45
CA HIS A 456 -24.75 2.85 0.57
C HIS A 456 -24.94 3.38 1.99
N TYR A 457 -25.69 4.48 2.13
CA TYR A 457 -25.97 5.13 3.40
C TYR A 457 -27.47 5.06 3.72
N CYS A 458 -27.93 3.83 3.92
CA CYS A 458 -29.34 3.47 4.01
C CYS A 458 -29.88 3.36 5.45
N GLY A 459 -29.00 3.45 6.44
CA GLY A 459 -29.35 3.41 7.86
C GLY A 459 -28.43 4.32 8.65
N GLU A 460 -28.35 4.09 9.96
CA GLU A 460 -27.56 4.94 10.83
C GLU A 460 -26.06 4.88 10.48
N TYR A 461 -25.53 3.71 10.11
CA TYR A 461 -24.11 3.55 9.81
C TYR A 461 -23.83 3.46 8.31
N PRO A 462 -22.70 4.03 7.85
CA PRO A 462 -22.37 4.10 6.45
C PRO A 462 -21.61 2.85 5.95
N LEU A 463 -21.67 2.75 4.62
CA LEU A 463 -21.11 1.74 3.75
C LEU A 463 -21.60 0.32 4.04
N TRP A 464 -22.84 0.08 3.63
CA TRP A 464 -23.36 -1.27 3.49
C TRP A 464 -22.64 -1.97 2.33
N SER A 465 -22.38 -3.28 2.48
CA SER A 465 -21.74 -4.11 1.46
C SER A 465 -22.55 -4.17 0.17
N MET A 466 -23.86 -3.94 0.25
CA MET A 466 -24.77 -3.74 -0.88
C MET A 466 -25.55 -2.45 -0.68
N GLY A 467 -25.57 -1.61 -1.72
CA GLY A 467 -26.33 -0.38 -1.79
C GLY A 467 -27.73 -0.60 -2.33
N GLY A 468 -28.46 0.50 -2.49
CA GLY A 468 -29.86 0.49 -2.89
C GLY A 468 -30.77 0.19 -1.70
N CYS A 469 -31.06 1.24 -0.93
CA CYS A 469 -31.86 1.17 0.29
C CYS A 469 -33.23 0.53 -0.01
N GLY A 470 -33.41 -0.73 0.39
CA GLY A 470 -34.61 -1.53 0.11
C GLY A 470 -34.45 -2.70 -0.88
N ILE A 471 -33.25 -2.94 -1.42
CA ILE A 471 -32.97 -4.09 -2.33
C ILE A 471 -32.62 -5.36 -1.54
N SER A 472 -32.04 -5.24 -0.34
CA SER A 472 -31.68 -6.37 0.51
C SER A 472 -32.38 -6.26 1.87
N ASP A 473 -32.99 -7.36 2.32
CA ASP A 473 -33.65 -7.44 3.62
C ASP A 473 -32.66 -7.40 4.80
N SER A 474 -31.36 -7.68 4.56
CA SER A 474 -30.32 -7.73 5.59
C SER A 474 -28.90 -7.58 5.00
N PRO A 475 -28.54 -6.40 4.48
CA PRO A 475 -27.18 -6.14 4.00
C PRO A 475 -26.19 -6.20 5.15
N LEU A 476 -24.92 -6.48 4.86
CA LEU A 476 -23.86 -6.50 5.87
C LEU A 476 -23.11 -5.19 5.90
N ILE A 477 -22.57 -4.82 7.05
CA ILE A 477 -21.53 -3.80 7.18
C ILE A 477 -20.24 -4.54 7.50
N SER A 478 -19.32 -4.55 6.55
CA SER A 478 -18.03 -5.22 6.66
C SER A 478 -16.98 -4.25 7.15
N PHE A 479 -16.30 -4.63 8.23
CA PHE A 479 -15.30 -3.76 8.84
C PHE A 479 -14.07 -3.59 7.95
N LEU A 480 -13.69 -4.65 7.23
CA LEU A 480 -12.60 -4.60 6.26
C LEU A 480 -12.92 -3.66 5.10
N LEU A 481 -14.13 -3.73 4.55
CA LEU A 481 -14.55 -2.86 3.45
C LEU A 481 -14.53 -1.38 3.88
N ASN A 482 -15.12 -1.05 5.03
CA ASN A 482 -15.11 0.30 5.58
C ASN A 482 -13.68 0.81 5.81
N TYR A 483 -12.81 -0.05 6.32
CA TYR A 483 -11.38 0.26 6.49
C TYR A 483 -10.70 0.59 5.16
N ARG A 484 -10.87 -0.26 4.14
CA ARG A 484 -10.28 -0.06 2.81
C ARG A 484 -10.75 1.25 2.17
N VAL A 485 -12.05 1.51 2.19
CA VAL A 485 -12.62 2.73 1.59
C VAL A 485 -12.22 3.98 2.36
N ALA A 486 -12.26 3.98 3.70
CA ALA A 486 -11.83 5.12 4.51
C ALA A 486 -10.35 5.47 4.26
N LYS A 487 -9.48 4.46 4.16
CA LYS A 487 -8.08 4.62 3.78
C LYS A 487 -7.92 5.17 2.36
N GLY A 488 -8.63 4.59 1.40
CA GLY A 488 -8.58 5.03 0.00
C GLY A 488 -9.02 6.48 -0.18
N LEU A 489 -10.06 6.91 0.52
CA LEU A 489 -10.51 8.30 0.53
C LEU A 489 -9.41 9.25 1.02
N ARG A 490 -8.61 8.86 2.03
CA ARG A 490 -7.43 9.66 2.45
C ARG A 490 -6.38 9.77 1.36
N TYR A 491 -6.13 8.70 0.59
CA TYR A 491 -5.21 8.76 -0.56
C TYR A 491 -5.72 9.70 -1.67
N ASN A 492 -7.04 9.92 -1.74
CA ASN A 492 -7.70 10.81 -2.70
C ASN A 492 -8.01 12.20 -2.13
N ASN A 493 -7.45 12.56 -0.97
CA ASN A 493 -7.67 13.84 -0.28
C ASN A 493 -9.11 14.11 0.20
N GLU A 494 -9.96 13.08 0.25
CA GLU A 494 -11.33 13.13 0.79
C GLU A 494 -11.32 12.92 2.32
N PHE A 495 -10.57 13.74 3.04
CA PHE A 495 -10.32 13.57 4.49
C PHE A 495 -11.60 13.61 5.33
N GLY A 496 -12.56 14.46 4.97
CA GLY A 496 -13.83 14.58 5.69
C GLY A 496 -14.66 13.29 5.60
N LEU A 497 -14.80 12.74 4.40
CA LEU A 497 -15.56 11.50 4.19
C LEU A 497 -14.83 10.29 4.79
N ALA A 498 -13.50 10.25 4.69
CA ALA A 498 -12.69 9.24 5.36
C ALA A 498 -12.88 9.26 6.88
N GLN A 499 -12.84 10.45 7.48
CA GLN A 499 -13.05 10.62 8.92
C GLN A 499 -14.47 10.24 9.34
N PHE A 500 -15.47 10.56 8.52
CA PHE A 500 -16.84 10.14 8.74
C PHE A 500 -16.98 8.61 8.75
N LEU A 501 -16.50 7.90 7.72
CA LEU A 501 -16.56 6.43 7.66
C LEU A 501 -15.83 5.78 8.84
N GLN A 502 -14.65 6.29 9.19
CA GLN A 502 -13.88 5.83 10.34
C GLN A 502 -14.63 6.00 11.66
N THR A 503 -15.15 7.21 11.91
CA THR A 503 -15.88 7.54 13.15
C THR A 503 -17.15 6.72 13.25
N SER A 504 -17.88 6.59 12.16
CA SER A 504 -19.10 5.78 12.10
C SER A 504 -18.83 4.31 12.36
N SER A 505 -17.73 3.77 11.82
CA SER A 505 -17.34 2.38 12.05
C SER A 505 -16.96 2.13 13.51
N LEU A 506 -16.25 3.07 14.15
CA LEU A 506 -15.95 3.01 15.59
C LEU A 506 -17.22 3.10 16.45
N ASN A 507 -18.16 3.98 16.09
CA ASN A 507 -19.45 4.09 16.76
C ASN A 507 -20.26 2.78 16.64
N LEU A 508 -20.26 2.14 15.47
CA LEU A 508 -20.93 0.86 15.23
C LEU A 508 -20.40 -0.23 16.15
N VAL A 509 -19.08 -0.32 16.32
CA VAL A 509 -18.48 -1.25 17.28
C VAL A 509 -19.05 -1.02 18.67
N CYS A 510 -19.18 0.22 19.10
CA CYS A 510 -19.71 0.52 20.43
C CYS A 510 -21.24 0.52 20.54
N GLY A 511 -21.98 0.15 19.48
CA GLY A 511 -23.45 0.17 19.48
C GLY A 511 -24.04 1.58 19.61
N LEU A 512 -23.29 2.60 19.21
CA LEU A 512 -23.65 4.01 19.35
C LEU A 512 -24.13 4.60 18.04
N PRO A 513 -25.19 5.41 18.00
CA PRO A 513 -25.68 5.99 16.76
C PRO A 513 -24.58 6.79 16.05
N ASN A 514 -24.73 6.91 14.73
CA ASN A 514 -23.74 7.60 13.93
C ASN A 514 -23.69 9.10 14.24
N SER A 515 -22.47 9.63 14.40
CA SER A 515 -22.23 11.02 14.75
C SER A 515 -20.93 11.52 14.13
N GLY A 516 -20.85 12.83 13.86
CA GLY A 516 -19.64 13.46 13.33
C GLY A 516 -18.45 13.49 14.30
N GLU A 517 -18.69 13.18 15.58
CA GLU A 517 -17.66 13.00 16.60
C GLU A 517 -17.81 11.62 17.26
N PRO A 518 -16.71 10.92 17.61
CA PRO A 518 -16.79 9.63 18.27
C PRO A 518 -17.34 9.79 19.69
N ASN A 519 -18.63 9.53 19.90
CA ASN A 519 -19.27 9.61 21.21
C ASN A 519 -19.12 8.30 22.00
N LEU A 520 -17.88 7.83 22.16
CA LEU A 520 -17.54 6.47 22.64
C LEU A 520 -17.96 6.14 24.09
N THR A 521 -18.79 6.95 24.73
CA THR A 521 -19.14 6.89 26.16
C THR A 521 -19.73 5.56 26.65
N ASP A 522 -20.27 4.70 25.77
CA ASP A 522 -20.89 3.41 26.13
C ASP A 522 -20.10 2.16 25.69
N CYS A 523 -18.82 2.29 25.29
CA CYS A 523 -17.99 1.14 24.91
C CYS A 523 -17.60 0.21 26.09
N VAL A 524 -18.08 0.49 27.32
CA VAL A 524 -17.59 -0.12 28.57
C VAL A 524 -17.95 -1.62 28.70
N GLY A 525 -18.95 -2.10 27.95
CA GLY A 525 -19.36 -3.52 27.92
C GLY A 525 -18.77 -4.34 26.76
N MET A 526 -18.01 -3.72 25.85
CA MET A 526 -17.61 -4.33 24.59
C MET A 526 -16.27 -5.09 24.69
N GLN A 527 -16.36 -6.42 24.70
CA GLN A 527 -15.21 -7.35 24.61
C GLN A 527 -15.11 -8.05 23.25
N ARG A 528 -16.01 -7.76 22.30
CA ARG A 528 -16.14 -8.50 21.05
C ARG A 528 -15.82 -7.60 19.86
N PHE A 529 -14.96 -8.07 18.97
CA PHE A 529 -14.59 -7.41 17.73
C PHE A 529 -15.12 -8.25 16.56
N PRO A 530 -16.39 -8.09 16.18
CA PRO A 530 -17.00 -8.94 15.16
C PRO A 530 -16.46 -8.63 13.75
N TRP A 531 -16.51 -9.60 12.84
CA TRP A 531 -16.11 -9.38 11.45
C TRP A 531 -17.05 -8.44 10.69
N ALA A 532 -18.35 -8.57 10.94
CA ALA A 532 -19.39 -7.83 10.27
C ALA A 532 -20.58 -7.57 11.19
N PHE A 533 -21.42 -6.63 10.78
CA PHE A 533 -22.69 -6.30 11.43
C PHE A 533 -23.82 -6.42 10.42
N ASN A 534 -25.02 -6.77 10.89
CA ASN A 534 -26.21 -6.69 10.07
C ASN A 534 -26.60 -5.21 9.91
N GLY A 535 -26.68 -4.70 8.69
CA GLY A 535 -26.92 -3.28 8.40
C GLY A 535 -28.28 -2.77 8.88
N THR A 536 -29.28 -3.66 9.01
CA THR A 536 -30.63 -3.32 9.46
C THR A 536 -30.75 -3.32 10.99
N THR A 537 -30.30 -4.39 11.63
CA THR A 537 -30.43 -4.59 13.09
C THR A 537 -29.25 -4.05 13.87
N GLN A 538 -28.13 -3.78 13.20
CA GLN A 538 -26.86 -3.31 13.75
C GLN A 538 -26.22 -4.32 14.72
N LEU A 539 -26.74 -5.55 14.78
CA LEU A 539 -26.21 -6.59 15.61
C LEU A 539 -24.99 -7.23 14.95
N PRO A 540 -23.98 -7.65 15.74
CA PRO A 540 -22.84 -8.40 15.23
C PRO A 540 -23.31 -9.71 14.59
N VAL A 541 -22.68 -10.10 13.48
CA VAL A 541 -23.01 -11.35 12.78
C VAL A 541 -21.91 -12.39 13.02
N GLY A 542 -22.33 -13.63 13.24
CA GLY A 542 -21.46 -14.78 13.52
C GLY A 542 -21.71 -15.33 14.93
N GLU A 543 -22.09 -16.61 15.02
CA GLU A 543 -22.33 -17.29 16.31
C GLU A 543 -21.10 -18.02 16.85
N GLY A 544 -20.05 -18.18 16.03
CA GLY A 544 -18.78 -18.82 16.41
C GLY A 544 -17.78 -17.87 17.06
N GLU A 545 -16.79 -18.44 17.77
CA GLU A 545 -15.72 -17.68 18.45
C GLU A 545 -15.04 -16.68 17.50
N CYS A 546 -14.66 -17.13 16.30
CA CYS A 546 -14.01 -16.28 15.31
C CYS A 546 -14.89 -15.18 14.73
N GLY A 547 -16.21 -15.37 14.72
CA GLY A 547 -17.16 -14.37 14.23
C GLY A 547 -17.22 -13.13 15.12
N LEU A 548 -17.02 -13.32 16.43
CA LEU A 548 -17.18 -12.27 17.45
C LEU A 548 -15.85 -11.77 18.05
N THR A 549 -14.74 -12.52 17.91
CA THR A 549 -13.41 -12.11 18.39
C THR A 549 -12.40 -12.11 17.26
N SER A 550 -12.62 -11.26 16.25
CA SER A 550 -11.74 -11.11 15.10
C SER A 550 -10.50 -10.30 15.44
N THR A 551 -9.34 -10.91 15.25
CA THR A 551 -8.05 -10.20 15.30
C THR A 551 -7.96 -9.13 14.20
N LEU A 552 -8.56 -9.38 13.03
CA LEU A 552 -8.61 -8.41 11.94
C LEU A 552 -9.37 -7.15 12.35
N THR A 553 -10.58 -7.30 12.89
CA THR A 553 -11.39 -6.16 13.34
C THR A 553 -10.69 -5.43 14.49
N ALA A 554 -10.09 -6.14 15.44
CA ALA A 554 -9.31 -5.52 16.51
C ALA A 554 -8.14 -4.69 15.97
N ALA A 555 -7.41 -5.20 14.98
CA ALA A 555 -6.32 -4.49 14.33
C ALA A 555 -6.83 -3.23 13.59
N ILE A 556 -7.98 -3.30 12.92
CA ILE A 556 -8.62 -2.15 12.25
C ILE A 556 -9.05 -1.09 13.27
N VAL A 557 -9.72 -1.49 14.36
CA VAL A 557 -10.16 -0.57 15.41
C VAL A 557 -8.96 0.18 16.00
N LEU A 558 -7.88 -0.53 16.34
CA LEU A 558 -6.65 0.11 16.80
C LEU A 558 -6.05 1.07 15.78
N ASP A 559 -6.06 0.69 14.51
CA ASP A 559 -5.56 1.55 13.43
C ASP A 559 -6.38 2.85 13.34
N PHE A 560 -7.71 2.74 13.40
CA PHE A 560 -8.62 3.88 13.43
C PHE A 560 -8.48 4.74 14.68
N LEU A 561 -8.13 4.19 15.83
CA LEU A 561 -7.96 4.99 17.05
C LEU A 561 -6.69 5.85 17.05
N HIS A 562 -5.68 5.44 16.28
CA HIS A 562 -4.42 6.17 16.20
C HIS A 562 -4.37 7.02 14.94
N SER A 563 -3.74 8.19 14.99
CA SER A 563 -3.37 8.93 13.78
C SER A 563 -2.11 8.33 13.15
N ASP A 564 -2.02 8.35 11.82
CA ASP A 564 -0.74 8.05 11.17
C ASP A 564 0.30 9.10 11.58
N LYS A 565 1.54 8.65 11.84
CA LYS A 565 2.65 9.58 12.09
C LYS A 565 2.84 10.44 10.85
N LEU A 566 2.98 11.76 11.03
CA LEU A 566 3.25 12.68 9.91
C LEU A 566 4.61 12.30 9.31
N PHE A 567 4.58 11.67 8.14
CA PHE A 567 5.80 11.28 7.45
C PHE A 567 6.35 12.45 6.65
N LYS A 568 7.63 12.78 6.85
CA LYS A 568 8.41 13.61 5.94
C LYS A 568 9.65 12.80 5.56
N TYR A 569 9.67 12.27 4.33
CA TYR A 569 10.90 11.75 3.75
C TYR A 569 11.83 12.94 3.49
N GLU A 570 12.78 13.18 4.37
CA GLU A 570 13.92 14.01 4.00
C GLU A 570 14.92 13.07 3.34
N SER A 571 15.00 13.14 2.00
CA SER A 571 16.10 12.55 1.26
C SER A 571 17.36 13.25 1.75
N GLU A 572 18.02 12.66 2.75
CA GLU A 572 19.38 13.00 3.06
C GLU A 572 20.17 12.59 1.81
N PRO A 573 20.72 13.54 1.03
CA PRO A 573 21.49 13.18 -0.14
C PRO A 573 22.57 12.21 0.32
N PRO A 574 22.89 11.16 -0.46
CA PRO A 574 23.91 10.19 -0.08
C PRO A 574 25.27 10.92 -0.07
N ILE A 575 25.62 11.54 1.06
CA ILE A 575 26.95 12.09 1.25
C ILE A 575 27.81 10.90 1.60
N SER A 576 28.37 10.25 0.57
CA SER A 576 29.35 9.20 0.78
C SER A 576 30.44 9.73 1.72
N SER A 577 30.91 8.92 2.67
CA SER A 577 32.00 9.32 3.58
C SER A 577 33.23 9.80 2.79
N SER A 578 33.46 9.24 1.60
CA SER A 578 34.43 9.71 0.61
C SER A 578 34.16 11.14 0.12
N SER A 579 32.92 11.51 -0.19
CA SER A 579 32.54 12.87 -0.60
C SER A 579 32.72 13.87 0.54
N VAL A 580 32.37 13.50 1.79
CA VAL A 580 32.63 14.33 2.97
C VAL A 580 34.13 14.54 3.18
N ILE A 581 34.93 13.48 3.07
CA ILE A 581 36.40 13.57 3.20
C ILE A 581 37.00 14.44 2.10
N VAL A 582 36.51 14.33 0.85
CA VAL A 582 36.95 15.20 -0.26
C VAL A 582 36.56 16.66 0.00
N LEU A 583 35.37 16.92 0.54
CA LEU A 583 34.91 18.26 0.89
C LEU A 583 35.76 18.87 2.01
N ILE A 584 36.03 18.10 3.08
CA ILE A 584 36.92 18.49 4.18
C ILE A 584 38.35 18.74 3.66
N ALA A 585 38.85 17.89 2.75
CA ALA A 585 40.17 18.06 2.16
C ALA A 585 40.25 19.32 1.28
N MET A 586 39.23 19.61 0.47
CA MET A 586 39.16 20.85 -0.30
C MET A 586 39.10 22.08 0.61
N GLU A 587 38.29 22.03 1.67
CA GLU A 587 38.14 23.13 2.62
C GLU A 587 39.45 23.40 3.37
N LEU A 588 40.18 22.36 3.76
CA LEU A 588 41.53 22.48 4.35
C LEU A 588 42.53 23.10 3.38
N VAL A 589 42.51 22.75 2.08
CA VAL A 589 43.38 23.34 1.06
C VAL A 589 43.07 24.82 0.86
N ILE A 590 41.78 25.17 0.80
CA ILE A 590 41.34 26.57 0.69
C ILE A 590 41.77 27.36 1.93
N ALA A 591 41.50 26.84 3.14
CA ALA A 591 41.90 27.48 4.39
C ALA A 591 43.43 27.66 4.48
N PHE A 592 44.20 26.65 4.08
CA PHE A 592 45.66 26.72 4.04
C PHE A 592 46.17 27.75 3.03
N SER A 593 45.59 27.81 1.83
CA SER A 593 45.99 28.78 0.79
C SER A 593 45.68 30.22 1.21
N VAL A 594 44.52 30.47 1.82
CA VAL A 594 44.19 31.78 2.40
C VAL A 594 45.16 32.14 3.52
N GLY A 595 45.43 31.22 4.44
CA GLY A 595 46.40 31.43 5.53
C GLY A 595 47.82 31.74 5.03
N LEU A 596 48.29 31.01 4.01
CA LEU A 596 49.60 31.25 3.39
C LEU A 596 49.65 32.61 2.69
N THR A 597 48.58 33.01 2.02
CA THR A 597 48.48 34.31 1.35
C THR A 597 48.53 35.45 2.38
N CYS A 598 47.81 35.32 3.50
CA CYS A 598 47.88 36.28 4.60
C CYS A 598 49.27 36.34 5.25
N LEU A 599 49.94 35.20 5.41
CA LEU A 599 51.31 35.14 5.95
C LEU A 599 52.30 35.83 5.00
N LEU A 600 52.24 35.53 3.70
CA LEU A 600 53.10 36.14 2.69
C LEU A 600 52.86 37.65 2.57
N LEU A 601 51.60 38.09 2.66
CA LEU A 601 51.26 39.51 2.70
C LEU A 601 51.84 40.17 3.96
N SER A 602 51.71 39.54 5.13
CA SER A 602 52.27 40.04 6.40
C SER A 602 53.79 40.14 6.35
N LEU A 603 54.47 39.14 5.77
CA LEU A 603 55.93 39.15 5.56
C LEU A 603 56.36 40.22 4.56
N ASN A 604 55.59 40.43 3.49
CA ASN A 604 55.90 41.46 2.50
C ASN A 604 55.68 42.88 3.06
N LEU A 605 54.63 43.07 3.86
CA LEU A 605 54.40 44.32 4.60
C LEU A 605 55.51 44.57 5.63
N MET A 606 55.94 43.56 6.38
CA MET A 606 57.08 43.69 7.31
C MET A 606 58.38 44.01 6.55
N ARG A 607 58.63 43.34 5.42
CA ARG A 607 59.82 43.61 4.60
C ARG A 607 59.80 45.04 4.04
N ARG A 608 58.64 45.53 3.62
CA ARG A 608 58.48 46.89 3.13
C ARG A 608 58.62 47.93 4.26
N ALA A 609 58.07 47.64 5.44
CA ALA A 609 58.26 48.47 6.64
C ALA A 609 59.73 48.55 7.07
N THR A 610 60.49 47.45 6.99
CA THR A 610 61.94 47.48 7.29
C THR A 610 62.77 48.22 6.24
N VAL A 611 62.26 48.39 5.02
CA VAL A 611 62.93 49.17 3.96
C VAL A 611 62.58 50.65 4.04
N ASP A 612 61.36 50.99 4.48
CA ASP A 612 60.95 52.39 4.70
C ASP A 612 61.58 53.00 5.98
N ASP A 613 61.93 52.21 7.00
CA ASP A 613 62.68 52.68 8.17
C ASP A 613 64.14 53.11 7.83
N GLU A 614 64.73 52.61 6.75
CA GLU A 614 66.03 53.08 6.25
C GLU A 614 65.91 54.31 5.32
N GLY A 615 64.72 54.57 4.75
CA GLY A 615 64.44 55.70 3.87
C GLY A 615 64.05 57.00 4.60
N ASP A 616 63.35 56.89 5.73
CA ASP A 616 62.85 58.06 6.48
C ASP A 616 63.90 58.71 7.40
N ALA A 617 65.05 58.06 7.63
CA ALA A 617 66.19 58.67 8.31
C ALA A 617 66.92 59.72 7.45
N PHE A 618 66.82 59.64 6.11
CA PHE A 618 67.53 60.56 5.21
C PHE A 618 66.72 61.83 4.88
N VAL A 619 65.38 61.76 4.90
CA VAL A 619 64.51 62.90 4.55
C VAL A 619 64.28 63.85 5.73
N ARG A 620 64.50 63.40 6.98
CA ARG A 620 64.38 64.26 8.18
C ARG A 620 65.54 65.24 8.39
N ILE A 621 66.70 65.06 7.75
CA ILE A 621 67.86 65.95 7.93
C ILE A 621 67.83 67.17 6.98
N LEU A 622 67.04 67.14 5.89
CA LEU A 622 67.03 68.20 4.89
C LEU A 622 65.87 69.20 4.99
N ARG A 623 64.92 69.02 5.93
CA ARG A 623 63.73 69.88 6.03
C ARG A 623 63.75 70.92 7.15
N GLU A 624 64.85 71.03 7.89
CA GLU A 624 65.04 72.04 8.94
C GLU A 624 65.87 73.24 8.43
N ARG A 625 65.29 74.00 7.49
CA ARG A 625 65.72 75.38 7.18
C ARG A 625 64.56 76.16 6.55
N GLN A 626 63.75 76.73 7.44
CA GLN A 626 63.04 78.04 7.44
C GLN A 626 62.91 78.88 6.13
N PRO A 627 62.00 79.91 6.07
CA PRO A 627 60.71 80.09 6.76
C PRO A 627 59.59 80.79 5.93
N ASP A 628 58.41 80.92 6.57
CA ASP A 628 57.36 81.97 6.50
C ASP A 628 56.35 82.15 5.34
N GLU A 629 55.20 82.70 5.78
CA GLU A 629 53.98 83.23 5.11
C GLU A 629 52.88 82.21 4.73
N GLU A 630 51.83 81.96 5.54
CA GLU A 630 50.71 82.80 6.04
C GLU A 630 49.52 82.91 5.07
N ILE A 631 48.30 82.83 5.65
CA ILE A 631 46.96 83.22 5.14
C ILE A 631 45.95 82.08 4.85
N LEU A 632 45.13 81.84 5.88
CA LEU A 632 43.65 81.78 5.96
C LEU A 632 42.83 81.28 4.75
N VAL A 633 41.83 80.40 5.00
CA VAL A 633 40.38 80.73 4.98
C VAL A 633 39.51 79.50 5.36
N ARG A 634 38.76 79.69 6.47
CA ARG A 634 37.40 79.25 6.85
C ARG A 634 36.77 77.90 6.40
N SER A 635 36.35 77.15 7.43
CA SER A 635 35.12 76.33 7.58
C SER A 635 33.82 77.21 7.50
N PRO A 636 32.54 76.75 7.51
CA PRO A 636 32.03 75.42 7.92
C PRO A 636 30.73 74.86 7.26
N ARG A 637 30.36 73.66 7.74
CA ARG A 637 29.00 73.15 8.07
C ARG A 637 27.99 72.69 6.99
N GLU A 638 27.43 71.50 7.30
CA GLU A 638 26.03 71.03 7.21
C GLU A 638 25.10 71.67 6.17
N ASP A 639 24.50 70.87 5.28
CA ASP A 639 23.09 70.46 5.45
C ASP A 639 22.62 69.36 4.46
N SER A 640 21.50 68.77 4.85
CA SER A 640 20.68 67.71 4.23
C SER A 640 20.11 67.98 2.82
N GLY A 641 19.66 66.90 2.15
CA GLY A 641 18.36 66.91 1.45
C GLY A 641 18.35 66.67 -0.07
N ASP A 642 17.97 65.43 -0.43
CA ASP A 642 16.97 65.03 -1.42
C ASP A 642 17.02 65.38 -2.93
N SER A 643 16.67 64.32 -3.70
CA SER A 643 15.74 64.30 -4.84
C SER A 643 16.18 64.72 -6.27
N MET A 644 16.36 63.65 -7.09
CA MET A 644 15.78 63.40 -8.43
C MET A 644 16.16 64.21 -9.70
N THR A 645 16.37 63.38 -10.74
CA THR A 645 16.02 63.49 -12.18
C THR A 645 16.99 64.09 -13.21
N ASN A 646 17.54 63.15 -14.01
CA ASN A 646 17.48 63.01 -15.47
C ASN A 646 18.13 64.01 -16.45
N ASN A 647 19.11 63.45 -17.19
CA ASN A 647 19.20 63.29 -18.66
C ASN A 647 20.21 64.13 -19.48
N LEU A 648 21.00 63.35 -20.26
CA LEU A 648 21.63 63.62 -21.58
C LEU A 648 22.79 64.64 -21.58
N ASP A 649 23.98 64.44 -22.17
CA ASP A 649 24.46 63.62 -23.28
C ASP A 649 25.96 63.25 -23.12
N ALA A 650 26.37 62.17 -23.78
CA ALA A 650 27.72 61.60 -23.88
C ALA A 650 28.64 62.38 -24.86
N PRO A 651 29.83 61.91 -25.32
CA PRO A 651 30.70 60.79 -24.88
C PRO A 651 32.23 61.15 -24.84
N ASN A 652 33.05 60.31 -24.19
CA ASN A 652 34.16 59.54 -24.79
C ASN A 652 35.27 59.11 -23.80
N ASP A 653 35.59 57.82 -23.94
CA ASP A 653 36.89 57.15 -23.81
C ASP A 653 37.51 56.82 -22.44
N ALA A 654 37.30 55.53 -22.12
CA ALA A 654 38.34 54.48 -22.06
C ALA A 654 38.79 53.99 -20.68
N GLY A 655 38.52 52.70 -20.42
CA GLY A 655 39.49 51.83 -19.75
C GLY A 655 38.95 50.74 -18.83
N SER A 656 38.97 49.50 -19.32
CA SER A 656 39.39 48.29 -18.58
C SER A 656 38.43 47.73 -17.51
N SER A 657 37.58 46.75 -17.84
CA SER A 657 37.88 45.30 -17.90
C SER A 657 38.21 44.65 -16.54
N SER A 658 37.21 44.05 -15.90
CA SER A 658 37.38 43.11 -14.77
C SER A 658 36.11 42.25 -14.54
N LEU A 659 35.55 41.66 -15.60
CA LEU A 659 34.43 40.71 -15.45
C LEU A 659 34.41 39.58 -16.50
N GLU A 660 35.56 39.25 -17.09
CA GLU A 660 35.67 38.21 -18.12
C GLU A 660 36.62 37.03 -17.74
N PHE A 661 36.99 36.89 -16.46
CA PHE A 661 37.94 35.86 -16.04
C PHE A 661 37.35 34.65 -15.27
N ILE A 662 36.09 34.67 -14.86
CA ILE A 662 35.49 33.58 -14.05
C ILE A 662 34.70 32.57 -14.88
N THR A 663 34.34 32.88 -16.13
CA THR A 663 33.56 31.99 -17.02
C THR A 663 34.38 31.05 -17.90
N ARG A 664 35.71 30.92 -17.71
CA ARG A 664 36.58 30.13 -18.60
C ARG A 664 37.30 28.90 -18.01
N LEU A 665 37.00 28.45 -16.78
CA LEU A 665 37.78 27.38 -16.16
C LEU A 665 37.16 25.99 -15.99
N PHE A 666 35.88 25.69 -16.32
CA PHE A 666 35.42 24.29 -16.38
C PHE A 666 34.24 24.05 -17.34
N PRO A 667 34.50 23.70 -18.62
CA PRO A 667 33.49 23.16 -19.53
C PRO A 667 33.42 21.62 -19.55
N SER A 668 34.14 20.90 -18.69
CA SER A 668 34.29 19.43 -18.80
C SER A 668 33.98 18.67 -17.50
N LEU A 669 32.75 18.74 -17.01
CA LEU A 669 32.26 17.77 -16.02
C LEU A 669 30.80 17.32 -16.22
N PHE A 670 30.12 17.77 -17.27
CA PHE A 670 28.81 17.24 -17.66
C PHE A 670 28.75 17.10 -19.18
N GLY A 671 29.03 15.88 -19.67
CA GLY A 671 28.97 15.53 -21.09
C GLY A 671 29.19 14.04 -21.32
N HIS A 672 28.09 13.27 -21.29
CA HIS A 672 27.82 11.94 -21.85
C HIS A 672 28.81 10.77 -21.64
N GLN A 673 28.35 9.74 -20.93
CA GLN A 673 27.68 8.58 -21.54
C GLN A 673 26.73 7.91 -20.54
#